data_AF-A0A9X3LAN2-F1
#
_entry.id   AF-A0A9X3LAN2-F1
#
_cell.length_a   1.000
_cell.length_b   1.000
_cell.length_c   1.000
_cell.angle_alpha   90.00
_cell.angle_beta   90.00
_cell.angle_gamma   90.00
#
_symmetry.space_group_name_H-M   'P 1'
#
loop_
_entity.id
_entity.type
_entity.pdbx_description
1 polymer ?
#
loop_
_entity_poly.entity_id
_entity_poly.type
_entity_poly.pdbx_seq_one_letter_code
_entity_poly.pdbx_strand_id
1 'polypeptide(L)'
;MKKWLEKIQNYKDKFDVWESTKWAKGLRISSGVLWNLCLLLMVGVLTMGVFGVSVGAGYFASLVKEEPLRDKEEMRSAVFNYDETSEVYFDGDVYLGKLRTDLERTETKLSEVSPHVIDAVLATEDEYFEVHNGIVPKAIFRGLLQDVSNSDTQTGGSTLTQQLIKNQILTNEVSYERKAKEILLAMRLEHFMNKDEILESYLNIIPYGRNSNGRNIAGIETAANGIFNLKAKDLTLPQAAYIAGIPQAPFAYTPFRQGGELKEGEALQLGIERMKTVLFRMNETGYITDEEYNNAVSYDITKDFRQPEIVAEDKYPWLTYEIENRVKDILRDKFAEADSIDPARLDKEKKLYEKYDILAQRSISTDGYRIHTTINKDMYEAMLKVRDEFEFYGHTFQKEVKDPDSGETIVKDFPVQVGGMLIENGTGKILSFLGGRDYKLDKVNYSTQGIRPIGSTIKPLLVYAPAIEYGVIGAGSPVVDVKLDNLSSTTWAKSPSNYTTTQELGIISARDALTTSQNLSTIRLYDLIMNRKPTDFLTKMGFENIEETEYANHALSIGGMTNGATLEENTNAFGTFGNNGQFIDAYMIEKIEDVDGNVIYQHEVEAVPVFSSATSYIITDMLRDVLSEGTAKLANSRLKFQSDFGAKTGTTQNHNDSWLVGYNPNISLGVWLGYGDDTQTLYYMNNRYNHPSVRINMFWSDMMNAMYDVNPELVDASTNFTAPEGVVTRSFCGISGLAVSDACSQAGLVKSDLFNAAVLLPTAKDDSLISSSYVEINGNRYRALDNTPSEFVVSGGYGVNEDFIKRMLGKFGGNASKLFPTKSAFGGNVVSEEVFNADGSPPAAVTATMTSGTMTWSKSTSGDVVGYRVYEVVNGQRVLLSSTKEAAENSLSVNRAGQFIAVAVDITGLESGASNIVSIEAAEPPEPVIPPTTPEENEEEPVTPPVVDPVTPPIEEEPVTPPVEEEPTSPDEGV
;
A
#
# COMPACT_ATOMS: atom_id res chain seq x y z
N MET A 1 -29.07 -41.20 110.31
CA MET A 1 -28.14 -42.25 109.82
C MET A 1 -28.73 -43.66 109.93
N LYS A 2 -28.87 -44.30 111.11
CA LYS A 2 -29.39 -45.70 111.24
C LYS A 2 -30.64 -46.01 110.38
N LYS A 3 -31.76 -45.27 110.52
CA LYS A 3 -32.98 -45.46 109.72
C LYS A 3 -32.82 -45.34 108.19
N TRP A 4 -31.73 -44.73 107.71
CA TRP A 4 -31.41 -44.61 106.28
C TRP A 4 -30.59 -45.82 105.81
N LEU A 5 -29.61 -46.25 106.62
CA LEU A 5 -28.90 -47.51 106.44
C LEU A 5 -29.86 -48.71 106.48
N GLU A 6 -30.77 -48.76 107.45
CA GLU A 6 -31.82 -49.79 107.56
C GLU A 6 -32.74 -49.80 106.32
N LYS A 7 -33.06 -48.63 105.75
CA LYS A 7 -33.81 -48.56 104.47
C LYS A 7 -32.98 -49.11 103.31
N ILE A 8 -31.73 -48.68 103.15
CA ILE A 8 -30.85 -49.17 102.08
C ILE A 8 -30.63 -50.67 102.20
N GLN A 9 -30.45 -51.19 103.41
CA GLN A 9 -30.26 -52.60 103.68
C GLN A 9 -31.54 -53.38 103.36
N ASN A 10 -32.73 -52.90 103.77
CA ASN A 10 -34.01 -53.51 103.39
C ASN A 10 -34.29 -53.47 101.87
N TYR A 11 -33.84 -52.43 101.16
CA TYR A 11 -33.88 -52.38 99.69
C TYR A 11 -32.88 -53.37 99.07
N LYS A 12 -31.68 -53.50 99.64
CA LYS A 12 -30.65 -54.44 99.18
C LYS A 12 -31.07 -55.89 99.42
N ASP A 13 -31.57 -56.22 100.60
CA ASP A 13 -32.11 -57.55 100.92
C ASP A 13 -33.24 -57.93 99.95
N LYS A 14 -34.11 -56.97 99.58
CA LYS A 14 -35.15 -57.18 98.55
C LYS A 14 -34.58 -57.34 97.14
N PHE A 15 -33.49 -56.65 96.81
CA PHE A 15 -32.81 -56.77 95.52
C PHE A 15 -32.05 -58.10 95.41
N ASP A 16 -31.38 -58.53 96.48
CA ASP A 16 -30.66 -59.81 96.58
C ASP A 16 -31.66 -60.99 96.58
N VAL A 17 -32.81 -60.86 97.25
CA VAL A 17 -33.94 -61.81 97.15
C VAL A 17 -34.51 -61.85 95.73
N TRP A 18 -34.62 -60.71 95.06
CA TRP A 18 -35.06 -60.66 93.65
C TRP A 18 -34.05 -61.36 92.73
N GLU A 19 -32.75 -61.02 92.81
CA GLU A 19 -31.65 -61.68 92.09
C GLU A 19 -31.56 -63.20 92.34
N SER A 20 -32.00 -63.67 93.51
CA SER A 20 -32.00 -65.11 93.82
C SER A 20 -32.96 -65.91 92.93
N THR A 21 -34.01 -65.27 92.38
CA THR A 21 -35.05 -65.93 91.61
C THR A 21 -34.59 -66.36 90.21
N LYS A 22 -35.12 -67.50 89.72
CA LYS A 22 -34.75 -68.05 88.41
C LYS A 22 -34.98 -67.07 87.24
N TRP A 23 -36.05 -66.27 87.30
CA TRP A 23 -36.40 -65.32 86.24
C TRP A 23 -35.50 -64.07 86.25
N ALA A 24 -35.15 -63.54 87.43
CA ALA A 24 -34.21 -62.43 87.53
C ALA A 24 -32.80 -62.83 87.06
N LYS A 25 -32.33 -64.06 87.36
CA LYS A 25 -31.07 -64.58 86.78
C LYS A 25 -31.13 -64.66 85.26
N GLY A 26 -32.26 -65.11 84.71
CA GLY A 26 -32.51 -65.06 83.26
C GLY A 26 -32.40 -63.64 82.71
N LEU A 27 -33.14 -62.68 83.29
CA LEU A 27 -33.12 -61.28 82.87
C LEU A 27 -31.75 -60.61 83.01
N ARG A 28 -30.98 -60.90 84.07
CA ARG A 28 -29.63 -60.34 84.26
C ARG A 28 -28.62 -60.91 83.26
N ILE A 29 -28.76 -62.18 82.90
CA ILE A 29 -27.96 -62.80 81.83
C ILE A 29 -28.38 -62.21 80.48
N SER A 30 -29.68 -62.16 80.16
CA SER A 30 -30.17 -61.62 78.87
C SER A 30 -29.82 -60.14 78.69
N SER A 31 -29.96 -59.30 79.73
CA SER A 31 -29.59 -57.88 79.66
C SER A 31 -28.08 -57.66 79.64
N GLY A 32 -27.29 -58.47 80.36
CA GLY A 32 -25.82 -58.45 80.25
C GLY A 32 -25.33 -58.89 78.86
N VAL A 33 -25.96 -59.91 78.27
CA VAL A 33 -25.69 -60.35 76.90
C VAL A 33 -26.12 -59.27 75.89
N LEU A 34 -27.29 -58.68 76.04
CA LEU A 34 -27.78 -57.61 75.16
C LEU A 34 -26.87 -56.36 75.25
N TRP A 35 -26.46 -55.97 76.46
CA TRP A 35 -25.52 -54.86 76.67
C TRP A 35 -24.14 -55.15 76.08
N ASN A 36 -23.62 -56.37 76.26
CA ASN A 36 -22.34 -56.78 75.66
C ASN A 36 -22.44 -56.86 74.12
N LEU A 37 -23.58 -57.27 73.55
CA LEU A 37 -23.83 -57.23 72.12
C LEU A 37 -23.94 -55.79 71.60
N CYS A 38 -24.60 -54.88 72.33
CA CYS A 38 -24.60 -53.46 72.02
C CYS A 38 -23.20 -52.84 72.09
N LEU A 39 -22.37 -53.21 73.09
CA LEU A 39 -20.97 -52.79 73.17
C LEU A 39 -20.12 -53.34 72.03
N LEU A 40 -20.26 -54.63 71.70
CA LEU A 40 -19.55 -55.24 70.56
C LEU A 40 -19.97 -54.62 69.23
N LEU A 41 -21.25 -54.29 69.06
CA LEU A 41 -21.75 -53.57 67.88
C LEU A 41 -21.24 -52.13 67.84
N MET A 42 -21.22 -51.43 68.98
CA MET A 42 -20.70 -50.05 69.07
C MET A 42 -19.18 -49.99 68.82
N VAL A 43 -18.41 -50.93 69.37
CA VAL A 43 -16.97 -51.10 69.08
C VAL A 43 -16.75 -51.50 67.63
N GLY A 44 -17.58 -52.39 67.08
CA GLY A 44 -17.55 -52.77 65.66
C GLY A 44 -17.79 -51.59 64.73
N VAL A 45 -18.85 -50.80 64.99
CA VAL A 45 -19.15 -49.56 64.26
C VAL A 45 -18.04 -48.53 64.40
N LEU A 46 -17.47 -48.34 65.61
CA LEU A 46 -16.34 -47.43 65.82
C LEU A 46 -15.10 -47.89 65.02
N THR A 47 -14.80 -49.19 65.04
CA THR A 47 -13.63 -49.77 64.35
C THR A 47 -13.80 -49.70 62.83
N MET A 48 -15.00 -50.00 62.31
CA MET A 48 -15.32 -49.83 60.88
C MET A 48 -15.31 -48.35 60.46
N GLY A 49 -15.76 -47.44 61.34
CA GLY A 49 -15.67 -46.00 61.10
C GLY A 49 -14.23 -45.49 61.02
N VAL A 50 -13.39 -45.86 61.99
CA VAL A 50 -11.95 -45.53 61.97
C VAL A 50 -11.25 -46.15 60.75
N PHE A 51 -11.58 -47.39 60.39
CA PHE A 51 -11.06 -48.04 59.19
C PHE A 51 -11.49 -47.30 57.91
N GLY A 52 -12.78 -46.96 57.77
CA GLY A 52 -13.31 -46.20 56.64
C GLY A 52 -12.69 -44.82 56.49
N VAL A 53 -12.51 -44.09 57.60
CA VAL A 53 -11.80 -42.80 57.62
C VAL A 53 -10.32 -42.97 57.23
N SER A 54 -9.66 -44.03 57.71
CA SER A 54 -8.24 -44.30 57.38
C SER A 54 -8.05 -44.65 55.90
N VAL A 55 -8.93 -45.47 55.33
CA VAL A 55 -8.94 -45.82 53.90
C VAL A 55 -9.27 -44.59 53.05
N GLY A 56 -10.28 -43.80 53.43
CA GLY A 56 -10.65 -42.57 52.73
C GLY A 56 -9.54 -41.52 52.73
N ALA A 57 -8.87 -41.31 53.88
CA ALA A 57 -7.72 -40.41 53.99
C ALA A 57 -6.52 -40.90 53.18
N GLY A 58 -6.22 -42.21 53.19
CA GLY A 58 -5.17 -42.80 52.37
C GLY A 58 -5.45 -42.68 50.87
N TYR A 59 -6.71 -42.86 50.45
CA TYR A 59 -7.13 -42.66 49.07
C TYR A 59 -7.03 -41.19 48.64
N PHE A 60 -7.57 -40.25 49.44
CA PHE A 60 -7.42 -38.82 49.19
C PHE A 60 -5.95 -38.40 49.07
N ALA A 61 -5.10 -38.85 50.00
CA ALA A 61 -3.65 -38.60 49.96
C ALA A 61 -2.98 -39.19 48.70
N SER A 62 -3.47 -40.29 48.15
CA SER A 62 -2.97 -40.85 46.89
C SER A 62 -3.35 -40.01 45.66
N LEU A 63 -4.53 -39.38 45.66
CA LEU A 63 -5.02 -38.52 44.58
C LEU A 63 -4.32 -37.14 44.53
N VAL A 64 -3.91 -36.59 45.68
CA VAL A 64 -3.23 -35.29 45.76
C VAL A 64 -1.71 -35.39 45.85
N LYS A 65 -1.15 -36.61 45.82
CA LYS A 65 0.30 -36.88 46.00
C LYS A 65 1.20 -36.12 45.03
N GLU A 66 0.73 -35.87 43.82
CA GLU A 66 1.52 -35.31 42.71
C GLU A 66 1.22 -33.82 42.47
N GLU A 67 0.39 -33.21 43.33
CA GLU A 67 0.10 -31.77 43.29
C GLU A 67 1.27 -30.97 43.90
N PRO A 68 1.87 -29.99 43.20
CA PRO A 68 2.96 -29.19 43.73
C PRO A 68 2.50 -28.31 44.91
N LEU A 69 3.37 -28.15 45.90
CA LEU A 69 3.14 -27.35 47.10
C LEU A 69 3.31 -25.83 46.82
N ARG A 70 2.44 -25.27 45.98
CA ARG A 70 2.47 -23.84 45.62
C ARG A 70 2.51 -22.93 46.84
N ASP A 71 3.36 -21.91 46.85
CA ASP A 71 3.47 -20.99 47.99
C ASP A 71 2.34 -19.93 48.02
N LYS A 72 2.45 -18.92 48.89
CA LYS A 72 1.43 -17.87 48.99
C LYS A 72 1.39 -17.01 47.72
N GLU A 73 2.54 -16.57 47.22
CA GLU A 73 2.60 -15.62 46.12
C GLU A 73 2.30 -16.32 44.79
N GLU A 74 2.73 -17.57 44.64
CA GLU A 74 2.34 -18.44 43.51
C GLU A 74 0.82 -18.70 43.48
N MET A 75 0.21 -19.02 44.63
CA MET A 75 -1.26 -19.20 44.73
C MET A 75 -2.04 -17.90 44.49
N ARG A 76 -1.49 -16.73 44.87
CA ARG A 76 -2.13 -15.43 44.61
C ARG A 76 -1.98 -15.01 43.15
N SER A 77 -0.79 -15.12 42.58
CA SER A 77 -0.57 -14.82 41.16
C SER A 77 -1.48 -15.68 40.27
N ALA A 78 -1.62 -16.98 40.56
CA ALA A 78 -2.53 -17.88 39.85
C ALA A 78 -4.05 -17.66 40.10
N VAL A 79 -4.44 -16.58 40.78
CA VAL A 79 -5.84 -16.22 41.12
C VAL A 79 -6.15 -14.73 40.90
N PHE A 80 -5.14 -13.85 40.96
CA PHE A 80 -5.23 -12.42 40.63
C PHE A 80 -4.76 -12.10 39.20
N ASN A 81 -4.26 -13.07 38.42
CA ASN A 81 -3.96 -12.86 37.01
C ASN A 81 -5.27 -12.85 36.18
N TYR A 82 -5.98 -11.73 36.24
CA TYR A 82 -7.19 -11.51 35.47
C TYR A 82 -6.79 -11.24 34.01
N ASP A 83 -7.05 -12.19 33.11
CA ASP A 83 -6.83 -11.94 31.67
C ASP A 83 -7.67 -10.72 31.24
N GLU A 84 -7.06 -9.65 30.76
CA GLU A 84 -7.70 -8.40 30.32
C GLU A 84 -7.62 -8.23 28.80
N THR A 85 -8.67 -7.65 28.21
CA THR A 85 -8.74 -7.44 26.76
C THR A 85 -8.11 -6.11 26.34
N SER A 86 -7.03 -6.19 25.55
CA SER A 86 -6.26 -5.03 25.06
C SER A 86 -7.12 -4.00 24.32
N GLU A 87 -6.81 -2.72 24.56
CA GLU A 87 -7.49 -1.54 24.04
C GLU A 87 -6.65 -0.83 22.98
N VAL A 88 -7.31 -0.25 22.00
CA VAL A 88 -6.69 0.40 20.83
C VAL A 88 -7.14 1.85 20.73
N TYR A 89 -6.19 2.71 20.36
CA TYR A 89 -6.36 4.14 20.21
C TYR A 89 -5.84 4.59 18.85
N PHE A 90 -6.62 5.42 18.16
CA PHE A 90 -6.16 6.28 17.06
C PHE A 90 -5.14 7.31 17.60
N ASP A 91 -4.48 8.03 16.68
CA ASP A 91 -3.65 9.18 17.02
C ASP A 91 -4.42 10.21 17.90
N GLY A 92 -3.68 10.92 18.77
CA GLY A 92 -4.27 11.84 19.75
C GLY A 92 -5.08 11.17 20.87
N ASP A 93 -4.77 9.92 21.21
CA ASP A 93 -5.42 9.10 22.25
C ASP A 93 -6.94 8.91 22.05
N VAL A 94 -7.41 8.98 20.79
CA VAL A 94 -8.83 8.80 20.47
C VAL A 94 -9.17 7.31 20.43
N TYR A 95 -9.89 6.83 21.45
CA TYR A 95 -10.29 5.42 21.59
C TYR A 95 -10.94 4.85 20.30
N LEU A 96 -10.36 3.76 19.80
CA LEU A 96 -10.79 3.01 18.62
C LEU A 96 -11.72 1.86 19.01
N GLY A 97 -11.33 1.09 20.04
CA GLY A 97 -12.06 -0.09 20.50
C GLY A 97 -11.16 -1.11 21.20
N LYS A 98 -11.71 -2.27 21.57
CA LYS A 98 -10.93 -3.43 22.06
C LYS A 98 -10.55 -4.36 20.91
N LEU A 99 -9.36 -4.97 20.99
CA LEU A 99 -9.00 -6.07 20.10
C LEU A 99 -9.90 -7.29 20.34
N ARG A 100 -9.88 -8.23 19.39
CA ARG A 100 -10.66 -9.47 19.49
C ARG A 100 -10.00 -10.44 20.47
N THR A 101 -10.82 -11.10 21.28
CA THR A 101 -10.44 -12.18 22.20
C THR A 101 -11.53 -13.26 22.18
N ASP A 102 -11.17 -14.48 22.57
CA ASP A 102 -12.13 -15.58 22.82
C ASP A 102 -12.99 -15.32 24.08
N LEU A 103 -12.54 -14.46 24.99
CA LEU A 103 -13.20 -14.14 26.26
C LEU A 103 -12.91 -12.70 26.67
N GLU A 104 -13.93 -11.84 26.65
CA GLU A 104 -13.82 -10.46 27.15
C GLU A 104 -13.92 -10.42 28.68
N ARG A 105 -13.04 -9.63 29.31
CA ARG A 105 -13.06 -9.33 30.75
C ARG A 105 -12.61 -7.88 31.00
N THR A 106 -13.05 -7.30 32.10
CA THR A 106 -12.53 -6.08 32.70
C THR A 106 -12.51 -6.26 34.22
N GLU A 107 -11.40 -5.95 34.89
CA GLU A 107 -11.29 -5.98 36.36
C GLU A 107 -12.21 -4.94 37.00
N THR A 108 -12.87 -5.32 38.10
CA THR A 108 -13.39 -4.35 39.05
C THR A 108 -13.09 -4.76 40.48
N LYS A 109 -13.05 -3.78 41.38
CA LYS A 109 -12.80 -3.97 42.81
C LYS A 109 -14.11 -4.24 43.52
N LEU A 110 -14.10 -5.03 44.59
CA LEU A 110 -15.30 -5.43 45.32
C LEU A 110 -16.10 -4.22 45.84
N SER A 111 -15.42 -3.10 46.13
CA SER A 111 -16.05 -1.82 46.52
C SER A 111 -16.83 -1.12 45.40
N GLU A 112 -16.61 -1.51 44.14
CA GLU A 112 -17.28 -1.00 42.94
C GLU A 112 -18.29 -2.03 42.38
N VAL A 113 -18.69 -3.02 43.20
CA VAL A 113 -19.77 -3.99 42.92
C VAL A 113 -21.00 -3.67 43.78
N SER A 114 -22.21 -3.85 43.22
CA SER A 114 -23.47 -3.56 43.92
C SER A 114 -23.65 -4.55 45.09
N PRO A 115 -24.03 -4.09 46.30
CA PRO A 115 -24.31 -4.99 47.42
C PRO A 115 -25.34 -6.08 47.08
N HIS A 116 -26.34 -5.75 46.25
CA HIS A 116 -27.32 -6.73 45.78
C HIS A 116 -26.71 -7.88 44.97
N VAL A 117 -25.56 -7.68 44.29
CA VAL A 117 -24.84 -8.75 43.59
C VAL A 117 -24.13 -9.66 44.58
N ILE A 118 -23.47 -9.07 45.58
CA ILE A 118 -22.79 -9.81 46.66
C ILE A 118 -23.82 -10.68 47.39
N ASP A 119 -24.93 -10.08 47.85
CA ASP A 119 -26.04 -10.77 48.51
C ASP A 119 -26.64 -11.89 47.62
N ALA A 120 -26.82 -11.63 46.32
CA ALA A 120 -27.40 -12.59 45.39
C ALA A 120 -26.49 -13.81 45.13
N VAL A 121 -25.18 -13.57 44.99
CA VAL A 121 -24.18 -14.63 44.82
C VAL A 121 -24.05 -15.45 46.10
N LEU A 122 -23.97 -14.81 47.28
CA LEU A 122 -23.90 -15.50 48.57
C LEU A 122 -25.18 -16.33 48.86
N ALA A 123 -26.38 -15.77 48.64
CA ALA A 123 -27.64 -16.50 48.85
C ALA A 123 -27.80 -17.74 47.94
N THR A 124 -27.22 -17.71 46.75
CA THR A 124 -27.43 -18.72 45.70
C THR A 124 -26.33 -19.78 45.62
N GLU A 125 -25.07 -19.35 45.57
CA GLU A 125 -23.94 -20.23 45.33
C GLU A 125 -23.27 -20.69 46.63
N ASP A 126 -23.22 -19.86 47.69
CA ASP A 126 -22.53 -20.21 48.93
C ASP A 126 -23.02 -19.47 50.20
N GLU A 127 -24.16 -19.92 50.71
CA GLU A 127 -24.83 -19.42 51.93
C GLU A 127 -23.93 -19.41 53.19
N TYR A 128 -22.83 -20.17 53.18
CA TYR A 128 -21.94 -20.36 54.32
C TYR A 128 -20.52 -19.81 54.10
N PHE A 129 -20.32 -19.01 53.05
CA PHE A 129 -19.00 -18.49 52.64
C PHE A 129 -18.21 -17.90 53.82
N GLU A 130 -18.80 -16.96 54.57
CA GLU A 130 -18.18 -16.28 55.72
C GLU A 130 -17.79 -17.19 56.89
N VAL A 131 -18.28 -18.43 56.93
CA VAL A 131 -18.17 -19.33 58.10
C VAL A 131 -17.26 -20.53 57.82
N HIS A 132 -17.08 -20.91 56.54
CA HIS A 132 -16.30 -22.08 56.17
C HIS A 132 -14.82 -21.78 55.91
N ASN A 133 -13.99 -22.84 55.92
CA ASN A 133 -12.57 -22.78 55.57
C ASN A 133 -12.34 -23.63 54.30
N GLY A 134 -12.57 -23.04 53.13
CA GLY A 134 -12.45 -23.59 51.77
C GLY A 134 -13.55 -24.56 51.35
N ILE A 135 -14.12 -25.31 52.30
CA ILE A 135 -15.12 -26.36 52.05
C ILE A 135 -16.22 -26.39 53.11
N VAL A 136 -17.42 -26.87 52.74
CA VAL A 136 -18.52 -27.19 53.67
C VAL A 136 -18.59 -28.71 53.88
N PRO A 137 -18.07 -29.27 55.01
CA PRO A 137 -17.97 -30.73 55.18
C PRO A 137 -19.32 -31.45 55.18
N LYS A 138 -20.39 -30.77 55.62
CA LYS A 138 -21.78 -31.27 55.55
C LYS A 138 -22.25 -31.47 54.11
N ALA A 139 -21.81 -30.63 53.17
CA ALA A 139 -22.17 -30.73 51.76
C ALA A 139 -21.43 -31.89 51.08
N ILE A 140 -20.13 -32.04 51.34
CA ILE A 140 -19.32 -33.17 50.85
C ILE A 140 -19.91 -34.51 51.32
N PHE A 141 -20.25 -34.64 52.60
CA PHE A 141 -20.84 -35.88 53.13
C PHE A 141 -22.26 -36.13 52.60
N ARG A 142 -23.04 -35.07 52.33
CA ARG A 142 -24.36 -35.18 51.68
C ARG A 142 -24.25 -35.68 50.24
N GLY A 143 -23.32 -35.12 49.45
CA GLY A 143 -23.06 -35.55 48.07
C GLY A 143 -22.62 -37.01 48.00
N LEU A 144 -21.68 -37.42 48.86
CA LEU A 144 -21.26 -38.82 48.98
C LEU A 144 -22.42 -39.78 49.29
N LEU A 145 -23.38 -39.37 50.13
CA LEU A 145 -24.58 -40.17 50.39
C LEU A 145 -25.57 -40.14 49.21
N GLN A 146 -25.73 -39.01 48.52
CA GLN A 146 -26.59 -38.89 47.33
C GLN A 146 -26.10 -39.80 46.20
N ASP A 147 -24.80 -39.77 45.89
CA ASP A 147 -24.17 -40.61 44.86
C ASP A 147 -24.28 -42.11 45.20
N VAL A 148 -24.00 -42.50 46.45
CA VAL A 148 -24.16 -43.90 46.92
C VAL A 148 -25.63 -44.35 46.93
N SER A 149 -26.58 -43.42 47.00
CA SER A 149 -28.02 -43.71 46.99
C SER A 149 -28.68 -43.75 45.61
N ASN A 150 -27.97 -43.37 44.53
CA ASN A 150 -28.56 -43.09 43.21
C ASN A 150 -29.73 -42.08 43.29
N SER A 151 -29.53 -40.93 43.95
CA SER A 151 -30.54 -39.87 43.99
C SER A 151 -30.64 -39.14 42.66
N ASP A 152 -31.85 -39.02 42.10
CA ASP A 152 -32.15 -38.21 40.89
C ASP A 152 -31.88 -36.69 41.07
N THR A 153 -31.53 -36.26 42.29
CA THR A 153 -31.17 -34.87 42.61
C THR A 153 -29.84 -34.79 43.34
N GLN A 154 -28.77 -34.49 42.59
CA GLN A 154 -27.50 -34.02 43.16
C GLN A 154 -27.66 -32.56 43.57
N THR A 155 -27.55 -32.26 44.88
CA THR A 155 -27.50 -30.87 45.34
C THR A 155 -26.09 -30.32 45.18
N GLY A 156 -25.94 -29.21 44.46
CA GLY A 156 -24.67 -28.48 44.34
C GLY A 156 -24.08 -28.18 45.72
N GLY A 157 -22.83 -28.60 45.93
CA GLY A 157 -22.15 -28.56 47.23
C GLY A 157 -20.68 -28.19 47.15
N SER A 158 -20.33 -27.31 46.20
CA SER A 158 -18.98 -26.76 46.03
C SER A 158 -19.00 -25.28 46.34
N THR A 159 -18.05 -24.81 47.15
CA THR A 159 -17.95 -23.41 47.61
C THR A 159 -17.51 -22.46 46.50
N LEU A 160 -17.69 -21.14 46.69
CA LEU A 160 -17.12 -20.12 45.78
C LEU A 160 -15.62 -20.33 45.57
N THR A 161 -14.90 -20.61 46.65
CA THR A 161 -13.46 -20.89 46.66
C THR A 161 -13.11 -22.15 45.84
N GLN A 162 -13.93 -23.20 45.91
CA GLN A 162 -13.79 -24.38 45.05
C GLN A 162 -14.09 -24.08 43.58
N GLN A 163 -15.06 -23.21 43.28
CA GLN A 163 -15.36 -22.79 41.92
C GLN A 163 -14.22 -21.94 41.33
N LEU A 164 -13.64 -21.03 42.11
CA LEU A 164 -12.49 -20.21 41.74
C LEU A 164 -11.27 -21.07 41.39
N ILE A 165 -10.88 -22.00 42.28
CA ILE A 165 -9.80 -22.96 42.06
C ILE A 165 -10.02 -23.82 40.79
N LYS A 166 -11.26 -24.27 40.55
CA LYS A 166 -11.67 -25.04 39.37
C LYS A 166 -11.51 -24.23 38.06
N ASN A 167 -11.66 -22.90 38.10
CA ASN A 167 -11.62 -22.03 36.91
C ASN A 167 -10.22 -21.43 36.61
N GLN A 168 -9.24 -21.55 37.50
CA GLN A 168 -7.92 -20.93 37.35
C GLN A 168 -6.75 -21.91 37.47
N ILE A 169 -6.72 -22.71 38.53
CA ILE A 169 -5.54 -23.53 38.87
C ILE A 169 -5.66 -24.95 38.29
N LEU A 170 -6.87 -25.42 37.98
CA LEU A 170 -7.16 -26.78 37.55
C LEU A 170 -7.72 -26.84 36.12
N THR A 171 -7.45 -27.94 35.43
CA THR A 171 -7.98 -28.23 34.09
C THR A 171 -9.45 -28.65 34.14
N ASN A 172 -10.19 -28.49 33.04
CA ASN A 172 -11.63 -28.80 32.95
C ASN A 172 -11.99 -30.30 32.93
N GLU A 173 -11.10 -31.21 33.32
CA GLU A 173 -11.38 -32.65 33.34
C GLU A 173 -12.36 -33.05 34.46
N VAL A 174 -13.16 -34.10 34.26
CA VAL A 174 -14.07 -34.61 35.29
C VAL A 174 -13.48 -35.88 35.92
N SER A 175 -12.57 -35.70 36.88
CA SER A 175 -11.92 -36.78 37.62
C SER A 175 -12.07 -36.64 39.14
N TYR A 176 -12.09 -37.77 39.85
CA TYR A 176 -12.03 -37.78 41.32
C TYR A 176 -10.72 -37.17 41.84
N GLU A 177 -9.64 -37.29 41.05
CA GLU A 177 -8.34 -36.71 41.34
C GLU A 177 -8.41 -35.17 41.35
N ARG A 178 -8.94 -34.57 40.28
CA ARG A 178 -9.18 -33.13 40.23
C ARG A 178 -10.07 -32.67 41.38
N LYS A 179 -11.13 -33.40 41.73
CA LYS A 179 -12.00 -33.00 42.86
C LYS A 179 -11.30 -33.07 44.22
N ALA A 180 -10.35 -33.99 44.41
CA ALA A 180 -9.49 -34.02 45.61
C ALA A 180 -8.49 -32.86 45.63
N LYS A 181 -7.86 -32.55 44.50
CA LYS A 181 -6.98 -31.38 44.32
C LYS A 181 -7.72 -30.07 44.55
N GLU A 182 -8.94 -29.94 44.02
CA GLU A 182 -9.83 -28.78 44.20
C GLU A 182 -10.16 -28.52 45.68
N ILE A 183 -10.47 -29.57 46.44
CA ILE A 183 -10.67 -29.49 47.90
C ILE A 183 -9.39 -29.02 48.62
N LEU A 184 -8.25 -29.63 48.32
CA LEU A 184 -6.97 -29.29 48.95
C LEU A 184 -6.55 -27.84 48.68
N LEU A 185 -6.67 -27.41 47.42
CA LEU A 185 -6.26 -26.08 46.97
C LEU A 185 -7.25 -25.00 47.46
N ALA A 186 -8.55 -25.27 47.55
CA ALA A 186 -9.52 -24.33 48.14
C ALA A 186 -9.25 -24.11 49.63
N MET A 187 -8.96 -25.18 50.39
CA MET A 187 -8.55 -25.06 51.80
C MET A 187 -7.20 -24.33 51.96
N ARG A 188 -6.30 -24.43 50.97
CA ARG A 188 -5.01 -23.70 50.95
C ARG A 188 -5.20 -22.22 50.60
N LEU A 189 -6.12 -21.88 49.69
CA LEU A 189 -6.38 -20.50 49.27
C LEU A 189 -6.92 -19.66 50.43
N GLU A 190 -7.90 -20.16 51.19
CA GLU A 190 -8.44 -19.44 52.37
C GLU A 190 -7.46 -19.35 53.55
N HIS A 191 -6.34 -20.06 53.51
CA HIS A 191 -5.25 -19.87 54.47
C HIS A 191 -4.32 -18.71 54.07
N PHE A 192 -4.38 -18.26 52.81
CA PHE A 192 -3.48 -17.28 52.19
C PHE A 192 -4.16 -15.98 51.76
N MET A 193 -5.47 -16.01 51.55
CA MET A 193 -6.34 -14.88 51.15
C MET A 193 -7.55 -14.78 52.09
N ASN A 194 -8.06 -13.56 52.25
CA ASN A 194 -9.28 -13.29 53.01
C ASN A 194 -10.56 -13.46 52.16
N LYS A 195 -11.75 -13.29 52.76
CA LYS A 195 -13.05 -13.50 52.10
C LYS A 195 -13.30 -12.48 50.98
N ASP A 196 -13.04 -11.20 51.24
CA ASP A 196 -13.17 -10.11 50.27
C ASP A 196 -12.29 -10.39 49.03
N GLU A 197 -11.01 -10.73 49.23
CA GLU A 197 -10.06 -11.07 48.17
C GLU A 197 -10.50 -12.26 47.30
N ILE A 198 -11.10 -13.29 47.92
CA ILE A 198 -11.61 -14.48 47.22
C ILE A 198 -12.90 -14.15 46.45
N LEU A 199 -13.79 -13.32 47.02
CA LEU A 199 -15.03 -12.91 46.38
C LEU A 199 -14.77 -11.96 45.20
N GLU A 200 -13.86 -11.00 45.35
CA GLU A 200 -13.36 -10.13 44.27
C GLU A 200 -12.79 -10.97 43.12
N SER A 201 -11.90 -11.91 43.43
CA SER A 201 -11.33 -12.83 42.43
C SER A 201 -12.40 -13.67 41.75
N TYR A 202 -13.33 -14.26 42.50
CA TYR A 202 -14.45 -15.03 41.94
C TYR A 202 -15.30 -14.19 40.97
N LEU A 203 -15.67 -12.98 41.38
CA LEU A 203 -16.51 -12.07 40.59
C LEU A 203 -15.82 -11.58 39.32
N ASN A 204 -14.49 -11.40 39.32
CA ASN A 204 -13.72 -11.05 38.12
C ASN A 204 -13.48 -12.26 37.18
N ILE A 205 -13.43 -13.48 37.71
CA ILE A 205 -13.04 -14.67 36.92
C ILE A 205 -14.22 -15.44 36.32
N ILE A 206 -15.36 -15.51 37.00
CA ILE A 206 -16.46 -16.41 36.63
C ILE A 206 -17.08 -16.03 35.26
N PRO A 207 -17.38 -17.00 34.37
CA PRO A 207 -17.96 -16.71 33.06
C PRO A 207 -19.46 -16.41 33.15
N TYR A 208 -19.89 -15.34 32.47
CA TYR A 208 -21.27 -14.87 32.40
C TYR A 208 -21.91 -15.12 31.01
N GLY A 209 -21.35 -16.04 30.23
CA GLY A 209 -21.90 -16.48 28.96
C GLY A 209 -21.52 -15.54 27.83
N ARG A 210 -22.46 -14.73 27.34
CA ARG A 210 -22.27 -13.83 26.19
C ARG A 210 -22.85 -12.44 26.44
N ASN A 211 -22.30 -11.43 25.76
CA ASN A 211 -22.81 -10.06 25.71
C ASN A 211 -23.73 -9.82 24.49
N SER A 212 -24.25 -8.60 24.37
CA SER A 212 -25.09 -8.13 23.26
C SER A 212 -24.43 -8.19 21.88
N ASN A 213 -23.12 -8.40 21.80
CA ASN A 213 -22.37 -8.56 20.55
C ASN A 213 -21.97 -10.03 20.30
N GLY A 214 -22.49 -10.97 21.10
CA GLY A 214 -22.30 -12.42 20.93
C GLY A 214 -20.94 -12.96 21.39
N ARG A 215 -20.00 -12.07 21.76
CA ARG A 215 -18.69 -12.42 22.33
C ARG A 215 -18.87 -13.03 23.71
N ASN A 216 -17.98 -13.97 24.08
CA ASN A 216 -18.05 -14.61 25.39
C ASN A 216 -17.51 -13.65 26.46
N ILE A 217 -18.09 -13.67 27.67
CA ILE A 217 -17.74 -12.73 28.75
C ILE A 217 -17.44 -13.44 30.07
N ALA A 218 -16.46 -12.91 30.80
CA ALA A 218 -16.18 -13.19 32.21
C ALA A 218 -16.00 -11.88 32.99
N GLY A 219 -16.18 -11.93 34.30
CA GLY A 219 -16.07 -10.75 35.15
C GLY A 219 -17.37 -9.96 35.31
N ILE A 220 -17.63 -9.50 36.52
CA ILE A 220 -18.91 -8.88 36.91
C ILE A 220 -19.14 -7.51 36.25
N GLU A 221 -18.09 -6.71 36.03
CA GLU A 221 -18.18 -5.43 35.31
C GLU A 221 -18.50 -5.68 33.83
N THR A 222 -17.82 -6.64 33.19
CA THR A 222 -18.10 -7.09 31.82
C THR A 222 -19.53 -7.63 31.68
N ALA A 223 -20.06 -8.31 32.70
CA ALA A 223 -21.43 -8.80 32.72
C ALA A 223 -22.44 -7.66 32.86
N ALA A 224 -22.21 -6.72 33.77
CA ALA A 224 -23.05 -5.54 33.94
C ALA A 224 -23.11 -4.70 32.67
N ASN A 225 -21.95 -4.46 32.04
CA ASN A 225 -21.85 -3.66 30.84
C ASN A 225 -22.36 -4.41 29.61
N GLY A 226 -21.95 -5.67 29.41
CA GLY A 226 -22.30 -6.49 28.26
C GLY A 226 -23.75 -6.97 28.22
N ILE A 227 -24.47 -6.96 29.35
CA ILE A 227 -25.88 -7.38 29.43
C ILE A 227 -26.84 -6.20 29.61
N PHE A 228 -26.51 -5.20 30.45
CA PHE A 228 -27.42 -4.09 30.79
C PHE A 228 -26.89 -2.69 30.45
N ASN A 229 -25.66 -2.57 29.92
CA ASN A 229 -24.94 -1.30 29.75
C ASN A 229 -24.78 -0.48 31.05
N LEU A 230 -24.59 -1.18 32.18
CA LEU A 230 -24.37 -0.60 33.51
C LEU A 230 -22.97 -0.95 34.03
N LYS A 231 -22.55 -0.31 35.12
CA LYS A 231 -21.42 -0.78 35.94
C LYS A 231 -21.89 -1.75 37.01
N ALA A 232 -21.00 -2.58 37.55
CA ALA A 232 -21.34 -3.59 38.56
C ALA A 232 -21.98 -2.98 39.83
N LYS A 233 -21.58 -1.77 40.24
CA LYS A 233 -22.20 -1.00 41.33
C LYS A 233 -23.59 -0.44 41.04
N ASP A 234 -23.92 -0.20 39.78
CA ASP A 234 -25.18 0.43 39.38
C ASP A 234 -26.29 -0.62 39.13
N LEU A 235 -25.99 -1.91 39.29
CA LEU A 235 -26.94 -3.02 39.16
C LEU A 235 -28.01 -3.00 40.25
N THR A 236 -29.26 -2.87 39.83
CA THR A 236 -30.45 -2.99 40.67
C THR A 236 -30.72 -4.43 41.10
N LEU A 237 -31.51 -4.65 42.16
CA LEU A 237 -31.86 -5.97 42.68
C LEU A 237 -32.25 -7.04 41.62
N PRO A 238 -33.19 -6.81 40.68
CA PRO A 238 -33.53 -7.82 39.67
C PRO A 238 -32.38 -8.08 38.67
N GLN A 239 -31.61 -7.06 38.30
CA GLN A 239 -30.46 -7.19 37.40
C GLN A 239 -29.30 -7.96 38.07
N ALA A 240 -29.03 -7.65 39.34
CA ALA A 240 -28.06 -8.34 40.18
C ALA A 240 -28.44 -9.82 40.37
N ALA A 241 -29.71 -10.10 40.68
CA ALA A 241 -30.22 -11.46 40.79
C ALA A 241 -30.19 -12.23 39.45
N TYR A 242 -30.38 -11.54 38.33
CA TYR A 242 -30.25 -12.14 37.00
C TYR A 242 -28.80 -12.56 36.74
N ILE A 243 -27.84 -11.63 36.88
CA ILE A 243 -26.41 -11.89 36.65
C ILE A 243 -25.86 -12.94 37.62
N ALA A 244 -26.17 -12.87 38.92
CA ALA A 244 -25.77 -13.89 39.91
C ALA A 244 -26.33 -15.29 39.59
N GLY A 245 -27.43 -15.37 38.84
CA GLY A 245 -28.00 -16.63 38.38
C GLY A 245 -27.23 -17.31 37.25
N ILE A 246 -26.52 -16.54 36.41
CA ILE A 246 -25.89 -17.01 35.16
C ILE A 246 -24.77 -18.07 35.36
N PRO A 247 -23.82 -17.91 36.30
CA PRO A 247 -22.66 -18.82 36.47
C PRO A 247 -22.94 -20.32 36.48
N GLN A 248 -24.13 -20.75 36.97
CA GLN A 248 -24.52 -22.16 37.01
C GLN A 248 -24.62 -22.80 35.61
N ALA A 249 -25.04 -22.05 34.59
CA ALA A 249 -25.11 -22.52 33.21
C ALA A 249 -24.98 -21.33 32.22
N PRO A 250 -23.77 -20.77 32.03
CA PRO A 250 -23.61 -19.42 31.50
C PRO A 250 -24.21 -19.22 30.11
N PHE A 251 -23.96 -20.15 29.19
CA PHE A 251 -24.52 -20.11 27.83
C PHE A 251 -26.02 -20.44 27.76
N ALA A 252 -26.60 -21.07 28.78
CA ALA A 252 -28.05 -21.28 28.86
C ALA A 252 -28.76 -20.02 29.37
N TYR A 253 -28.20 -19.36 30.40
CA TYR A 253 -28.85 -18.27 31.13
C TYR A 253 -28.52 -16.84 30.64
N THR A 254 -27.42 -16.61 29.92
CA THR A 254 -27.23 -15.34 29.17
C THR A 254 -28.42 -15.08 28.23
N PRO A 255 -28.88 -13.83 28.01
CA PRO A 255 -30.00 -13.57 27.11
C PRO A 255 -29.62 -13.63 25.62
N PHE A 256 -28.34 -13.72 25.26
CA PHE A 256 -27.87 -13.58 23.86
C PHE A 256 -27.44 -14.90 23.18
N ARG A 257 -27.50 -14.88 21.84
CA ARG A 257 -27.00 -15.90 20.91
C ARG A 257 -25.57 -15.54 20.45
N GLN A 258 -25.06 -16.19 19.40
CA GLN A 258 -23.67 -16.03 18.96
C GLN A 258 -23.44 -14.82 18.03
N GLY A 259 -24.48 -14.33 17.34
CA GLY A 259 -24.43 -13.08 16.57
C GLY A 259 -24.96 -11.88 17.37
N GLY A 260 -24.95 -11.96 18.71
CA GLY A 260 -25.50 -10.93 19.60
C GLY A 260 -27.03 -10.89 19.67
N GLU A 261 -27.74 -11.75 18.92
CA GLU A 261 -29.20 -11.69 18.87
C GLU A 261 -29.81 -12.13 20.22
N LEU A 262 -30.86 -11.45 20.67
CA LEU A 262 -31.62 -11.92 21.83
C LEU A 262 -32.19 -13.32 21.56
N LYS A 263 -32.18 -14.16 22.59
CA LYS A 263 -32.93 -15.42 22.63
C LYS A 263 -34.43 -15.13 22.68
N GLU A 264 -35.22 -16.08 22.20
CA GLU A 264 -36.67 -15.98 22.15
C GLU A 264 -37.32 -17.20 22.81
N GLY A 265 -38.55 -17.02 23.30
CA GLY A 265 -39.35 -18.09 23.89
C GLY A 265 -38.66 -18.77 25.08
N GLU A 266 -38.75 -20.11 25.11
CA GLU A 266 -38.21 -20.95 26.20
C GLU A 266 -36.73 -20.67 26.48
N ALA A 267 -35.91 -20.44 25.44
CA ALA A 267 -34.47 -20.22 25.60
C ALA A 267 -34.12 -18.92 26.36
N LEU A 268 -34.97 -17.88 26.28
CA LEU A 268 -34.83 -16.67 27.08
C LEU A 268 -35.38 -16.89 28.50
N GLN A 269 -36.49 -17.61 28.61
CA GLN A 269 -37.19 -17.84 29.87
C GLN A 269 -36.32 -18.60 30.90
N LEU A 270 -35.39 -19.46 30.46
CA LEU A 270 -34.43 -20.16 31.32
C LEU A 270 -33.66 -19.20 32.26
N GLY A 271 -33.14 -18.10 31.74
CA GLY A 271 -32.43 -17.09 32.55
C GLY A 271 -33.37 -16.34 33.50
N ILE A 272 -34.61 -16.07 33.06
CA ILE A 272 -35.63 -15.36 33.84
C ILE A 272 -36.13 -16.21 35.02
N GLU A 273 -36.37 -17.52 34.84
CA GLU A 273 -36.71 -18.40 35.97
C GLU A 273 -35.53 -18.63 36.93
N ARG A 274 -34.29 -18.61 36.40
CA ARG A 274 -33.08 -18.63 37.25
C ARG A 274 -32.97 -17.36 38.09
N MET A 275 -33.21 -16.16 37.53
CA MET A 275 -33.31 -14.90 38.27
C MET A 275 -34.35 -14.98 39.41
N LYS A 276 -35.56 -15.49 39.13
CA LYS A 276 -36.59 -15.66 40.17
C LYS A 276 -36.15 -16.64 41.27
N THR A 277 -35.40 -17.68 40.90
CA THR A 277 -34.81 -18.62 41.86
C THR A 277 -33.79 -17.94 42.77
N VAL A 278 -32.94 -17.05 42.22
CA VAL A 278 -32.00 -16.22 43.00
C VAL A 278 -32.76 -15.29 43.96
N LEU A 279 -33.75 -14.54 43.47
CA LEU A 279 -34.58 -13.66 44.31
C LEU A 279 -35.27 -14.44 45.44
N PHE A 280 -35.78 -15.65 45.17
CA PHE A 280 -36.37 -16.51 46.20
C PHE A 280 -35.34 -16.89 47.27
N ARG A 281 -34.12 -17.27 46.87
CA ARG A 281 -33.02 -17.61 47.79
C ARG A 281 -32.59 -16.42 48.63
N MET A 282 -32.54 -15.21 48.07
CA MET A 282 -32.26 -13.97 48.81
C MET A 282 -33.32 -13.68 49.89
N ASN A 283 -34.61 -13.94 49.61
CA ASN A 283 -35.67 -13.79 50.60
C ASN A 283 -35.64 -14.92 51.66
N GLU A 284 -35.39 -16.17 51.25
CA GLU A 284 -35.24 -17.33 52.14
C GLU A 284 -34.09 -17.17 53.15
N THR A 285 -32.99 -16.55 52.73
CA THR A 285 -31.80 -16.27 53.57
C THR A 285 -31.86 -14.91 54.28
N GLY A 286 -32.80 -14.04 53.93
CA GLY A 286 -33.08 -12.78 54.62
C GLY A 286 -32.25 -11.57 54.20
N TYR A 287 -31.61 -11.61 53.02
CA TYR A 287 -30.92 -10.44 52.45
C TYR A 287 -31.88 -9.39 51.88
N ILE A 288 -33.10 -9.79 51.49
CA ILE A 288 -34.17 -8.89 51.05
C ILE A 288 -35.45 -9.16 51.81
N THR A 289 -36.36 -8.18 51.81
CA THR A 289 -37.70 -8.31 52.39
C THR A 289 -38.71 -8.92 51.42
N ASP A 290 -39.84 -9.41 51.94
CA ASP A 290 -40.98 -9.85 51.13
C ASP A 290 -41.48 -8.75 50.16
N GLU A 291 -41.40 -7.47 50.51
CA GLU A 291 -41.82 -6.37 49.63
C GLU A 291 -40.86 -6.22 48.44
N GLU A 292 -39.55 -6.21 48.70
CA GLU A 292 -38.51 -6.17 47.66
C GLU A 292 -38.55 -7.40 46.76
N TYR A 293 -38.76 -8.59 47.34
CA TYR A 293 -38.96 -9.84 46.60
C TYR A 293 -40.16 -9.76 45.66
N ASN A 294 -41.34 -9.35 46.16
CA ASN A 294 -42.55 -9.26 45.33
C ASN A 294 -42.43 -8.20 44.22
N ASN A 295 -41.73 -7.09 44.47
CA ASN A 295 -41.43 -6.06 43.47
C ASN A 295 -40.41 -6.55 42.42
N ALA A 296 -39.34 -7.24 42.82
CA ALA A 296 -38.31 -7.73 41.90
C ALA A 296 -38.76 -8.94 41.07
N VAL A 297 -39.54 -9.87 41.65
CA VAL A 297 -40.02 -11.08 40.95
C VAL A 297 -41.08 -10.78 39.89
N SER A 298 -41.72 -9.61 39.96
CA SER A 298 -42.71 -9.10 39.00
C SER A 298 -42.13 -8.10 38.00
N TYR A 299 -40.84 -7.75 38.11
CA TYR A 299 -40.14 -6.85 37.22
C TYR A 299 -39.84 -7.51 35.86
N ASP A 300 -40.21 -6.84 34.76
CA ASP A 300 -39.81 -7.25 33.42
C ASP A 300 -38.34 -6.85 33.17
N ILE A 301 -37.44 -7.82 33.35
CA ILE A 301 -36.01 -7.65 33.09
C ILE A 301 -35.67 -7.52 31.60
N THR A 302 -36.56 -7.91 30.68
CA THR A 302 -36.22 -8.01 29.25
C THR A 302 -36.03 -6.66 28.58
N LYS A 303 -36.72 -5.62 29.08
CA LYS A 303 -36.58 -4.22 28.64
C LYS A 303 -35.22 -3.60 28.96
N ASP A 304 -34.46 -4.19 29.89
CA ASP A 304 -33.12 -3.71 30.30
C ASP A 304 -32.00 -4.33 29.44
N PHE A 305 -32.33 -5.37 28.65
CA PHE A 305 -31.64 -5.91 27.47
C PHE A 305 -30.77 -4.93 26.66
N ARG A 306 -29.43 -4.85 26.85
CA ARG A 306 -28.55 -4.09 25.94
C ARG A 306 -28.71 -4.59 24.49
N GLN A 307 -28.76 -3.67 23.54
CA GLN A 307 -28.84 -3.98 22.11
C GLN A 307 -27.43 -4.19 21.52
N PRO A 308 -27.28 -4.92 20.40
CA PRO A 308 -26.00 -5.04 19.72
C PRO A 308 -25.46 -3.66 19.29
N GLU A 309 -24.15 -3.46 19.47
CA GLU A 309 -23.44 -2.24 19.08
C GLU A 309 -22.34 -2.58 18.07
N ILE A 310 -22.12 -1.70 17.09
CA ILE A 310 -21.10 -1.90 16.05
C ILE A 310 -19.72 -1.81 16.69
N VAL A 311 -19.03 -2.95 16.81
CA VAL A 311 -17.66 -3.00 17.34
C VAL A 311 -16.65 -2.45 16.32
N ALA A 312 -15.44 -2.11 16.79
CA ALA A 312 -14.37 -1.61 15.93
C ALA A 312 -14.02 -2.56 14.77
N GLU A 313 -14.10 -3.88 15.00
CA GLU A 313 -13.87 -4.93 14.00
C GLU A 313 -14.90 -4.88 12.85
N ASP A 314 -16.15 -4.50 13.13
CA ASP A 314 -17.19 -4.33 12.11
C ASP A 314 -17.08 -2.97 11.39
N LYS A 315 -16.69 -1.92 12.11
CA LYS A 315 -16.61 -0.55 11.56
C LYS A 315 -15.35 -0.30 10.74
N TYR A 316 -14.21 -0.81 11.20
CA TYR A 316 -12.88 -0.57 10.63
C TYR A 316 -12.08 -1.87 10.44
N PRO A 317 -12.63 -2.91 9.77
CA PRO A 317 -12.04 -4.26 9.76
C PRO A 317 -10.56 -4.28 9.37
N TRP A 318 -10.20 -3.79 8.17
CA TRP A 318 -8.78 -3.77 7.73
C TRP A 318 -7.84 -3.14 8.75
N LEU A 319 -8.23 -2.02 9.36
CA LEU A 319 -7.44 -1.35 10.39
C LEU A 319 -7.28 -2.22 11.65
N THR A 320 -8.35 -2.82 12.16
CA THR A 320 -8.26 -3.69 13.35
C THR A 320 -7.39 -4.94 13.13
N TYR A 321 -7.47 -5.57 11.95
CA TYR A 321 -6.65 -6.74 11.62
C TYR A 321 -5.18 -6.37 11.32
N GLU A 322 -4.93 -5.20 10.71
CA GLU A 322 -3.58 -4.68 10.49
C GLU A 322 -2.88 -4.34 11.81
N ILE A 323 -3.61 -3.75 12.76
CA ILE A 323 -3.12 -3.50 14.12
C ILE A 323 -2.85 -4.81 14.88
N GLU A 324 -3.78 -5.78 14.85
CA GLU A 324 -3.58 -7.09 15.49
C GLU A 324 -2.31 -7.78 14.98
N ASN A 325 -2.05 -7.75 13.67
CA ASN A 325 -0.84 -8.29 13.07
C ASN A 325 0.42 -7.55 13.56
N ARG A 326 0.53 -6.23 13.36
CA ARG A 326 1.76 -5.49 13.70
C ARG A 326 2.07 -5.50 15.19
N VAL A 327 1.06 -5.44 16.05
CA VAL A 327 1.24 -5.59 17.50
C VAL A 327 1.75 -7.00 17.84
N LYS A 328 1.26 -8.04 17.16
CA LYS A 328 1.75 -9.41 17.35
C LYS A 328 3.20 -9.58 16.91
N ASP A 329 3.59 -8.98 15.77
CA ASP A 329 4.97 -9.00 15.29
C ASP A 329 5.91 -8.30 16.28
N ILE A 330 5.55 -7.09 16.74
CA ILE A 330 6.30 -6.34 17.76
C ILE A 330 6.43 -7.15 19.07
N LEU A 331 5.34 -7.70 19.60
CA LEU A 331 5.36 -8.45 20.86
C LEU A 331 6.09 -9.80 20.73
N ARG A 332 6.01 -10.48 19.59
CA ARG A 332 6.79 -11.69 19.30
C ARG A 332 8.29 -11.39 19.45
N ASP A 333 8.73 -10.28 18.89
CA ASP A 333 10.14 -9.91 18.87
C ASP A 333 10.60 -9.39 20.24
N LYS A 334 9.77 -8.61 20.96
CA LYS A 334 10.04 -8.24 22.36
C LYS A 334 10.10 -9.45 23.30
N PHE A 335 9.29 -10.48 23.10
CA PHE A 335 9.38 -11.73 23.87
C PHE A 335 10.59 -12.59 23.50
N ALA A 336 11.06 -12.53 22.26
CA ALA A 336 12.34 -13.13 21.87
C ALA A 336 13.50 -12.40 22.55
N GLU A 337 13.55 -11.06 22.50
CA GLU A 337 14.55 -10.22 23.17
C GLU A 337 14.60 -10.47 24.68
N ALA A 338 13.45 -10.56 25.35
CA ALA A 338 13.35 -10.84 26.79
C ALA A 338 13.97 -12.20 27.17
N ASP A 339 13.78 -13.23 26.34
CA ASP A 339 14.45 -14.54 26.46
C ASP A 339 15.91 -14.54 25.94
N SER A 340 16.47 -13.37 25.65
CA SER A 340 17.82 -13.17 25.07
C SER A 340 18.03 -13.85 23.72
N ILE A 341 16.98 -13.92 22.90
CA ILE A 341 16.98 -14.42 21.53
C ILE A 341 16.91 -13.23 20.56
N ASP A 342 17.95 -13.10 19.74
CA ASP A 342 17.97 -12.22 18.56
C ASP A 342 16.74 -12.49 17.64
N PRO A 343 15.85 -11.50 17.40
CA PRO A 343 14.69 -11.65 16.53
C PRO A 343 15.03 -12.15 15.12
N ALA A 344 16.20 -11.80 14.58
CA ALA A 344 16.68 -12.29 13.28
C ALA A 344 17.03 -13.80 13.28
N ARG A 345 16.72 -14.55 14.34
CA ARG A 345 16.70 -16.02 14.34
C ARG A 345 15.31 -16.60 14.05
N LEU A 346 14.23 -15.84 14.23
CA LEU A 346 12.86 -16.37 14.13
C LEU A 346 12.53 -16.83 12.71
N ASP A 347 12.84 -16.02 11.69
CA ASP A 347 12.72 -16.35 10.27
C ASP A 347 13.51 -17.61 9.86
N LYS A 348 14.55 -17.96 10.62
CA LYS A 348 15.45 -19.09 10.35
C LYS A 348 15.09 -20.34 11.14
N GLU A 349 14.41 -20.18 12.28
CA GLU A 349 14.07 -21.25 13.23
C GLU A 349 12.55 -21.30 13.47
N LYS A 350 11.81 -21.92 12.54
CA LYS A 350 10.32 -22.03 12.58
C LYS A 350 9.72 -22.40 13.93
N LYS A 351 10.39 -23.19 14.77
CA LYS A 351 9.93 -23.56 16.12
C LYS A 351 10.06 -22.44 17.16
N LEU A 352 11.03 -21.53 17.00
CA LEU A 352 11.11 -20.31 17.80
C LEU A 352 10.03 -19.31 17.34
N TYR A 353 9.86 -19.14 16.02
CA TYR A 353 8.74 -18.37 15.48
C TYR A 353 7.40 -18.88 16.04
N GLU A 354 7.10 -20.17 15.90
CA GLU A 354 5.87 -20.80 16.44
C GLU A 354 5.71 -20.61 17.96
N LYS A 355 6.80 -20.61 18.74
CA LYS A 355 6.75 -20.34 20.18
C LYS A 355 6.30 -18.90 20.44
N TYR A 356 7.00 -17.91 19.88
CA TYR A 356 6.78 -16.51 20.23
C TYR A 356 5.54 -15.90 19.57
N ASP A 357 5.15 -16.37 18.37
CA ASP A 357 3.89 -16.00 17.71
C ASP A 357 2.67 -16.44 18.55
N ILE A 358 2.71 -17.64 19.13
CA ILE A 358 1.67 -18.14 20.06
C ILE A 358 1.68 -17.35 21.39
N LEU A 359 2.83 -16.92 21.89
CA LEU A 359 2.92 -16.09 23.10
C LEU A 359 2.35 -14.69 22.84
N ALA A 360 2.73 -14.05 21.74
CA ALA A 360 2.22 -12.73 21.33
C ALA A 360 0.70 -12.73 21.11
N GLN A 361 0.16 -13.68 20.34
CA GLN A 361 -1.28 -13.78 20.08
C GLN A 361 -2.10 -13.97 21.37
N ARG A 362 -1.59 -14.76 22.33
CA ARG A 362 -2.22 -14.93 23.65
C ARG A 362 -2.17 -13.64 24.44
N SER A 363 -0.97 -13.07 24.58
CA SER A 363 -0.71 -11.84 25.34
C SER A 363 -1.60 -10.68 24.88
N ILE A 364 -1.77 -10.49 23.57
CA ILE A 364 -2.74 -9.53 22.99
C ILE A 364 -4.18 -9.72 23.52
N SER A 365 -4.58 -10.96 23.77
CA SER A 365 -5.92 -11.33 24.20
C SER A 365 -6.09 -11.34 25.73
N THR A 366 -5.00 -11.25 26.50
CA THR A 366 -4.95 -11.59 27.94
C THR A 366 -4.21 -10.56 28.83
N ASP A 367 -3.32 -9.73 28.29
CA ASP A 367 -2.42 -8.89 29.10
C ASP A 367 -2.83 -7.39 29.12
N GLY A 368 -4.03 -7.06 28.61
CA GLY A 368 -4.68 -5.76 28.82
C GLY A 368 -4.00 -4.53 28.21
N TYR A 369 -3.16 -4.68 27.18
CA TYR A 369 -2.35 -3.58 26.64
C TYR A 369 -3.17 -2.37 26.16
N ARG A 370 -2.60 -1.16 26.29
CA ARG A 370 -3.04 0.03 25.56
C ARG A 370 -2.14 0.24 24.34
N ILE A 371 -2.74 0.15 23.16
CA ILE A 371 -2.07 0.21 21.86
C ILE A 371 -2.41 1.54 21.20
N HIS A 372 -1.42 2.43 21.08
CA HIS A 372 -1.58 3.74 20.46
C HIS A 372 -1.03 3.69 19.03
N THR A 373 -1.83 4.14 18.07
CA THR A 373 -1.48 4.12 16.64
C THR A 373 -1.20 5.51 16.10
N THR A 374 -0.52 5.57 14.96
CA THR A 374 -0.27 6.80 14.18
C THR A 374 -1.46 7.24 13.33
N ILE A 375 -2.52 6.42 13.28
CA ILE A 375 -3.63 6.59 12.34
C ILE A 375 -4.52 7.74 12.82
N ASN A 376 -4.57 8.81 12.03
CA ASN A 376 -5.50 9.90 12.25
C ASN A 376 -6.91 9.46 11.85
N LYS A 377 -7.81 9.39 12.83
CA LYS A 377 -9.18 8.90 12.66
C LYS A 377 -9.95 9.63 11.55
N ASP A 378 -9.86 10.95 11.51
CA ASP A 378 -10.66 11.76 10.59
C ASP A 378 -10.13 11.64 9.15
N MET A 379 -8.82 11.49 8.96
CA MET A 379 -8.22 11.12 7.67
C MET A 379 -8.60 9.69 7.24
N TYR A 380 -8.70 8.75 8.17
CA TYR A 380 -9.15 7.39 7.87
C TYR A 380 -10.62 7.38 7.44
N GLU A 381 -11.52 8.03 8.19
CA GLU A 381 -12.93 8.15 7.79
C GLU A 381 -13.12 8.96 6.49
N ALA A 382 -12.26 9.95 6.22
CA ALA A 382 -12.25 10.67 4.94
C ALA A 382 -11.83 9.76 3.76
N MET A 383 -10.83 8.89 3.91
CA MET A 383 -10.49 7.90 2.87
C MET A 383 -11.63 6.90 2.63
N LEU A 384 -12.30 6.42 3.69
CA LEU A 384 -13.48 5.55 3.56
C LEU A 384 -14.63 6.27 2.85
N LYS A 385 -14.82 7.57 3.10
CA LYS A 385 -15.83 8.37 2.40
C LYS A 385 -15.53 8.50 0.91
N VAL A 386 -14.29 8.84 0.51
CA VAL A 386 -13.91 8.90 -0.91
C VAL A 386 -14.05 7.52 -1.56
N ARG A 387 -13.74 6.43 -0.84
CA ARG A 387 -13.99 5.06 -1.33
C ARG A 387 -15.47 4.85 -1.70
N ASP A 388 -16.40 5.31 -0.84
CA ASP A 388 -17.84 5.07 -1.04
C ASP A 388 -18.47 6.01 -2.08
N GLU A 389 -17.95 7.23 -2.25
CA GLU A 389 -18.47 8.23 -3.19
C GLU A 389 -17.87 8.13 -4.62
N PHE A 390 -16.73 7.43 -4.82
CA PHE A 390 -16.06 7.38 -6.12
C PHE A 390 -16.75 6.43 -7.13
N GLU A 391 -17.54 6.97 -8.05
CA GLU A 391 -18.27 6.17 -9.05
C GLU A 391 -17.38 5.52 -10.13
N PHE A 392 -16.18 6.07 -10.37
CA PHE A 392 -15.39 5.78 -11.57
C PHE A 392 -14.51 4.54 -11.48
N TYR A 393 -14.79 3.56 -10.62
CA TYR A 393 -13.92 2.38 -10.44
C TYR A 393 -13.66 1.59 -11.72
N GLY A 394 -14.71 1.23 -12.46
CA GLY A 394 -14.62 0.41 -13.67
C GLY A 394 -15.69 -0.69 -13.72
N HIS A 395 -15.38 -1.76 -14.46
CA HIS A 395 -16.28 -2.90 -14.62
C HIS A 395 -16.23 -3.84 -13.41
N THR A 396 -17.38 -4.32 -12.94
CA THR A 396 -17.47 -5.46 -12.02
C THR A 396 -17.68 -6.71 -12.87
N PHE A 397 -16.76 -7.66 -12.80
CA PHE A 397 -16.93 -8.98 -13.39
C PHE A 397 -17.80 -9.85 -12.47
N GLN A 398 -18.30 -10.96 -12.98
CA GLN A 398 -19.00 -11.97 -12.17
C GLN A 398 -18.31 -13.34 -12.37
N LYS A 399 -18.08 -14.06 -11.29
CA LYS A 399 -17.47 -15.39 -11.28
C LYS A 399 -18.37 -16.36 -10.53
N GLU A 400 -18.59 -17.55 -11.09
CA GLU A 400 -19.14 -18.67 -10.33
C GLU A 400 -18.09 -19.15 -9.33
N VAL A 401 -18.45 -19.16 -8.05
CA VAL A 401 -17.60 -19.65 -6.96
C VAL A 401 -18.38 -20.68 -6.14
N LYS A 402 -17.67 -21.64 -5.56
CA LYS A 402 -18.29 -22.57 -4.63
C LYS A 402 -18.32 -21.95 -3.23
N ASP A 403 -19.50 -21.80 -2.69
CA ASP A 403 -19.71 -21.29 -1.33
C ASP A 403 -19.07 -22.25 -0.31
N PRO A 404 -18.26 -21.75 0.66
CA PRO A 404 -17.49 -22.62 1.55
C PRO A 404 -18.35 -23.32 2.62
N ASP A 405 -19.47 -22.71 3.02
CA ASP A 405 -20.30 -23.18 4.14
C ASP A 405 -21.41 -24.15 3.69
N SER A 406 -22.09 -23.83 2.59
CA SER A 406 -23.13 -24.66 1.99
C SER A 406 -22.61 -25.66 0.95
N GLY A 407 -21.50 -25.33 0.28
CA GLY A 407 -20.98 -26.10 -0.85
C GLY A 407 -21.77 -25.94 -2.16
N GLU A 408 -22.70 -24.98 -2.27
CA GLU A 408 -23.41 -24.67 -3.52
C GLU A 408 -22.58 -23.76 -4.44
N THR A 409 -22.88 -23.74 -5.74
CA THR A 409 -22.28 -22.78 -6.68
C THR A 409 -23.08 -21.49 -6.67
N ILE A 410 -22.45 -20.39 -6.25
CA ILE A 410 -23.03 -19.05 -6.23
C ILE A 410 -22.32 -18.15 -7.24
N VAL A 411 -23.03 -17.17 -7.80
CA VAL A 411 -22.41 -16.11 -8.62
C VAL A 411 -21.97 -15.00 -7.68
N LYS A 412 -20.67 -14.68 -7.67
CA LYS A 412 -20.09 -13.61 -6.86
C LYS A 412 -19.57 -12.48 -7.74
N ASP A 413 -19.86 -11.25 -7.34
CA ASP A 413 -19.32 -10.04 -7.94
C ASP A 413 -17.82 -9.91 -7.66
N PHE A 414 -17.07 -9.51 -8.68
CA PHE A 414 -15.62 -9.34 -8.68
C PHE A 414 -15.27 -7.92 -9.16
N PRO A 415 -15.39 -6.91 -8.28
CA PRO A 415 -15.18 -5.51 -8.61
C PRO A 415 -13.71 -5.16 -8.78
N VAL A 416 -13.44 -4.01 -9.41
CA VAL A 416 -12.17 -3.29 -9.25
C VAL A 416 -11.97 -2.99 -7.77
N GLN A 417 -10.78 -3.33 -7.26
CA GLN A 417 -10.29 -3.05 -5.92
C GLN A 417 -9.39 -1.80 -5.90
N VAL A 418 -9.12 -1.32 -4.70
CA VAL A 418 -8.43 -0.05 -4.42
C VAL A 418 -7.40 -0.23 -3.30
N GLY A 419 -6.38 0.63 -3.33
CA GLY A 419 -5.44 0.82 -2.22
C GLY A 419 -5.15 2.31 -2.06
N GLY A 420 -4.83 2.73 -0.85
CA GLY A 420 -4.45 4.10 -0.51
C GLY A 420 -3.53 4.10 0.71
N MET A 421 -2.48 4.91 0.70
CA MET A 421 -1.49 4.99 1.78
C MET A 421 -1.01 6.43 1.92
N LEU A 422 -1.13 7.00 3.13
CA LEU A 422 -0.68 8.35 3.47
C LEU A 422 0.37 8.29 4.58
N ILE A 423 1.58 8.77 4.30
CA ILE A 423 2.74 8.73 5.20
C ILE A 423 3.25 10.16 5.44
N GLU A 424 3.64 10.47 6.68
CA GLU A 424 4.38 11.69 7.03
C GLU A 424 5.89 11.50 6.78
N ASN A 425 6.45 12.23 5.81
CA ASN A 425 7.80 12.01 5.29
C ASN A 425 8.91 12.31 6.33
N GLY A 426 8.64 13.20 7.27
CA GLY A 426 9.59 13.60 8.32
C GLY A 426 9.70 12.63 9.50
N THR A 427 8.79 11.66 9.61
CA THR A 427 8.68 10.77 10.79
C THR A 427 8.46 9.30 10.45
N GLY A 428 7.93 8.96 9.27
CA GLY A 428 7.51 7.60 8.92
C GLY A 428 6.09 7.24 9.40
N LYS A 429 5.38 8.16 10.06
CA LYS A 429 4.02 7.89 10.56
C LYS A 429 3.05 7.57 9.42
N ILE A 430 2.42 6.39 9.46
CA ILE A 430 1.27 6.05 8.61
C ILE A 430 0.06 6.79 9.18
N LEU A 431 -0.32 7.90 8.55
CA LEU A 431 -1.41 8.76 9.01
C LEU A 431 -2.78 8.18 8.66
N SER A 432 -2.88 7.48 7.52
CA SER A 432 -4.11 6.84 7.06
C SER A 432 -3.81 5.84 5.94
N PHE A 433 -4.65 4.81 5.80
CA PHE A 433 -4.60 3.89 4.67
C PHE A 433 -6.00 3.43 4.26
N LEU A 434 -6.10 2.80 3.09
CA LEU A 434 -7.34 2.22 2.56
C LEU A 434 -7.07 0.77 2.12
N GLY A 435 -7.65 -0.20 2.83
CA GLY A 435 -7.36 -1.62 2.59
C GLY A 435 -8.07 -2.26 1.39
N GLY A 436 -9.16 -1.69 0.88
CA GLY A 436 -9.92 -2.27 -0.23
C GLY A 436 -11.29 -1.61 -0.44
N ARG A 437 -12.08 -2.15 -1.38
CA ARG A 437 -13.38 -1.55 -1.75
C ARG A 437 -14.55 -2.01 -0.89
N ASP A 438 -14.65 -3.30 -0.56
CA ASP A 438 -15.65 -3.83 0.38
C ASP A 438 -15.10 -5.08 1.09
N TYR A 439 -14.92 -5.00 2.41
CA TYR A 439 -14.37 -6.07 3.24
C TYR A 439 -15.26 -7.34 3.26
N LYS A 440 -16.55 -7.19 3.01
CA LYS A 440 -17.51 -8.32 2.96
C LYS A 440 -17.39 -9.10 1.65
N LEU A 441 -16.97 -8.43 0.57
CA LEU A 441 -16.66 -9.09 -0.70
C LEU A 441 -15.22 -9.63 -0.72
N ASP A 442 -14.26 -8.91 -0.16
CA ASP A 442 -12.84 -9.24 -0.23
C ASP A 442 -12.08 -8.72 0.98
N LYS A 443 -11.33 -9.60 1.67
CA LYS A 443 -10.67 -9.31 2.95
C LYS A 443 -9.20 -8.90 2.82
N VAL A 444 -8.60 -9.03 1.64
CA VAL A 444 -7.19 -8.67 1.41
C VAL A 444 -6.97 -7.18 1.73
N ASN A 445 -5.90 -6.84 2.47
CA ASN A 445 -5.45 -5.46 2.63
C ASN A 445 -4.57 -5.08 1.43
N TYR A 446 -5.14 -4.49 0.38
CA TYR A 446 -4.41 -4.15 -0.84
C TYR A 446 -3.33 -3.07 -0.64
N SER A 447 -3.29 -2.39 0.51
CA SER A 447 -2.22 -1.44 0.81
C SER A 447 -0.97 -2.10 1.39
N THR A 448 -1.14 -3.12 2.25
CA THR A 448 -0.05 -3.73 3.05
C THR A 448 0.25 -5.19 2.67
N GLN A 449 -0.71 -5.88 2.04
CA GLN A 449 -0.63 -7.29 1.61
C GLN A 449 -0.78 -7.44 0.08
N GLY A 450 -1.15 -6.36 -0.61
CA GLY A 450 -1.38 -6.32 -2.06
C GLY A 450 -0.10 -6.30 -2.89
N ILE A 451 0.79 -7.29 -2.71
CA ILE A 451 2.05 -7.39 -3.45
C ILE A 451 1.77 -7.50 -4.96
N ARG A 452 2.26 -6.52 -5.73
CA ARG A 452 2.01 -6.37 -7.17
C ARG A 452 3.18 -5.74 -7.91
N PRO A 453 3.30 -5.92 -9.25
CA PRO A 453 4.25 -5.15 -10.04
C PRO A 453 3.89 -3.66 -10.03
N ILE A 454 4.80 -2.80 -9.54
CA ILE A 454 4.54 -1.36 -9.38
C ILE A 454 4.63 -0.57 -10.71
N GLY A 455 5.14 -1.20 -11.78
CA GLY A 455 5.27 -0.61 -13.10
C GLY A 455 6.15 0.65 -13.09
N SER A 456 5.72 1.69 -13.81
CA SER A 456 6.51 2.90 -14.00
C SER A 456 6.71 3.82 -12.77
N THR A 457 6.26 3.46 -11.55
CA THR A 457 6.69 4.18 -10.32
C THR A 457 8.13 3.86 -9.93
N ILE A 458 8.66 2.68 -10.32
CA ILE A 458 10.05 2.30 -10.02
C ILE A 458 11.10 3.17 -10.73
N LYS A 459 10.72 3.89 -11.79
CA LYS A 459 11.64 4.64 -12.65
C LYS A 459 12.49 5.67 -11.91
N PRO A 460 11.92 6.63 -11.16
CA PRO A 460 12.73 7.54 -10.33
C PRO A 460 13.58 6.78 -9.31
N LEU A 461 13.02 5.78 -8.63
CA LEU A 461 13.66 5.04 -7.52
C LEU A 461 14.89 4.23 -7.96
N LEU A 462 14.79 3.49 -9.07
CA LEU A 462 15.80 2.52 -9.53
C LEU A 462 16.68 3.04 -10.68
N VAL A 463 16.20 4.00 -11.46
CA VAL A 463 16.85 4.40 -12.72
C VAL A 463 17.34 5.85 -12.68
N TYR A 464 16.43 6.81 -12.52
CA TYR A 464 16.81 8.22 -12.69
C TYR A 464 17.55 8.77 -11.46
N ALA A 465 17.09 8.52 -10.22
CA ALA A 465 17.80 8.98 -9.02
C ALA A 465 19.19 8.30 -8.88
N PRO A 466 19.31 6.96 -9.02
CA PRO A 466 20.62 6.31 -9.06
C PRO A 466 21.54 6.82 -10.18
N ALA A 467 21.03 7.12 -11.37
CA ALA A 467 21.86 7.65 -12.46
C ALA A 467 22.35 9.09 -12.22
N ILE A 468 21.61 9.91 -11.48
CA ILE A 468 22.06 11.25 -11.05
C ILE A 468 23.08 11.12 -9.91
N GLU A 469 22.82 10.31 -8.88
CA GLU A 469 23.76 10.04 -7.78
C GLU A 469 25.09 9.46 -8.29
N TYR A 470 25.03 8.61 -9.33
CA TYR A 470 26.19 8.01 -9.99
C TYR A 470 26.89 8.90 -11.03
N GLY A 471 26.46 10.16 -11.18
CA GLY A 471 27.08 11.14 -12.09
C GLY A 471 26.97 10.77 -13.57
N VAL A 472 25.94 10.02 -13.97
CA VAL A 472 25.71 9.58 -15.35
C VAL A 472 24.83 10.56 -16.12
N ILE A 473 23.89 11.23 -15.43
CA ILE A 473 23.03 12.29 -15.99
C ILE A 473 22.83 13.45 -15.00
N GLY A 474 22.51 14.63 -15.54
CA GLY A 474 21.70 15.66 -14.86
C GLY A 474 20.31 15.73 -15.52
N ALA A 475 19.37 16.52 -14.97
CA ALA A 475 17.96 16.51 -15.39
C ALA A 475 17.75 16.68 -16.90
N GLY A 476 18.47 17.62 -17.52
CA GLY A 476 18.36 17.91 -18.94
C GLY A 476 19.19 17.01 -19.86
N SER A 477 19.96 16.06 -19.31
CA SER A 477 20.91 15.25 -20.10
C SER A 477 20.20 14.35 -21.12
N PRO A 478 20.78 14.13 -22.32
CA PRO A 478 20.12 13.39 -23.37
C PRO A 478 20.00 11.89 -23.07
N VAL A 479 18.82 11.35 -23.31
CA VAL A 479 18.50 9.91 -23.31
C VAL A 479 17.83 9.55 -24.64
N VAL A 480 17.85 8.26 -24.99
CA VAL A 480 17.55 7.80 -26.36
C VAL A 480 16.26 6.99 -26.42
N ASP A 481 15.26 7.56 -27.07
CA ASP A 481 13.96 6.94 -27.30
C ASP A 481 13.87 6.30 -28.69
N VAL A 482 14.71 5.29 -28.91
CA VAL A 482 14.81 4.50 -30.16
C VAL A 482 14.80 3.01 -29.80
N LYS A 483 14.16 2.19 -30.64
CA LYS A 483 13.98 0.74 -30.40
C LYS A 483 15.27 -0.02 -30.12
N LEU A 484 15.13 -1.12 -29.39
CA LEU A 484 16.23 -1.95 -28.90
C LEU A 484 16.36 -3.22 -29.75
N ASP A 485 16.77 -3.06 -31.01
CA ASP A 485 16.78 -4.13 -32.02
C ASP A 485 17.59 -5.37 -31.58
N ASN A 486 18.69 -5.16 -30.82
CA ASN A 486 19.51 -6.23 -30.27
C ASN A 486 19.09 -6.68 -28.85
N LEU A 487 18.06 -6.07 -28.23
CA LEU A 487 17.49 -6.57 -26.98
C LEU A 487 16.35 -7.55 -27.28
N SER A 488 16.73 -8.79 -27.55
CA SER A 488 15.88 -9.96 -27.32
C SER A 488 16.68 -10.99 -26.52
N SER A 489 16.03 -11.68 -25.59
CA SER A 489 16.67 -12.67 -24.73
C SER A 489 15.77 -13.88 -24.55
N THR A 490 16.30 -14.95 -23.96
CA THR A 490 15.51 -16.12 -23.53
C THR A 490 14.46 -15.77 -22.46
N THR A 491 14.63 -14.67 -21.73
CA THR A 491 13.68 -14.15 -20.73
C THR A 491 12.71 -13.12 -21.30
N TRP A 492 13.08 -12.35 -22.33
CA TRP A 492 12.25 -11.33 -22.94
C TRP A 492 12.01 -11.62 -24.44
N ALA A 493 11.00 -12.45 -24.70
CA ALA A 493 10.70 -13.04 -26.03
C ALA A 493 10.15 -12.06 -27.09
N LYS A 494 9.97 -10.77 -26.75
CA LYS A 494 9.62 -9.68 -27.66
C LYS A 494 10.32 -8.42 -27.16
N SER A 495 11.09 -7.74 -28.01
CA SER A 495 11.78 -6.51 -27.63
C SER A 495 10.81 -5.46 -27.05
N PRO A 496 11.22 -4.72 -26.01
CA PRO A 496 10.35 -3.74 -25.36
C PRO A 496 9.97 -2.58 -26.28
N SER A 497 8.88 -1.91 -25.94
CA SER A 497 8.43 -0.69 -26.62
C SER A 497 7.84 0.31 -25.61
N ASN A 498 7.66 1.55 -26.06
CA ASN A 498 6.94 2.57 -25.31
C ASN A 498 5.45 2.25 -25.25
N TYR A 499 4.74 2.93 -24.34
CA TYR A 499 3.30 2.74 -24.12
C TYR A 499 2.48 2.84 -25.42
N THR A 500 2.82 3.80 -26.28
CA THR A 500 2.43 3.75 -27.70
C THR A 500 3.51 2.99 -28.46
N THR A 501 3.22 1.75 -28.85
CA THR A 501 4.22 0.79 -29.38
C THR A 501 4.89 1.21 -30.69
N THR A 502 4.30 2.16 -31.42
CA THR A 502 4.84 2.76 -32.65
C THR A 502 5.71 3.99 -32.41
N GLN A 503 5.75 4.51 -31.17
CA GLN A 503 6.41 5.77 -30.81
C GLN A 503 7.91 5.57 -30.56
N GLU A 504 8.72 6.41 -31.21
CA GLU A 504 10.15 6.59 -30.99
C GLU A 504 10.38 8.10 -31.06
N LEU A 505 10.74 8.73 -29.93
CA LEU A 505 10.95 10.17 -29.83
C LEU A 505 12.37 10.63 -30.22
N GLY A 506 13.32 9.69 -30.35
CA GLY A 506 14.72 10.01 -30.61
C GLY A 506 15.44 10.52 -29.37
N ILE A 507 16.40 11.42 -29.53
CA ILE A 507 17.10 12.03 -28.40
C ILE A 507 16.19 13.07 -27.75
N ILE A 508 15.86 12.82 -26.47
CA ILE A 508 15.05 13.67 -25.59
C ILE A 508 15.82 13.90 -24.27
N SER A 509 15.42 14.86 -23.43
CA SER A 509 16.05 14.99 -22.11
C SER A 509 15.59 13.90 -21.14
N ALA A 510 16.40 13.61 -20.12
CA ALA A 510 16.01 12.69 -19.04
C ALA A 510 14.76 13.19 -18.30
N ARG A 511 14.57 14.52 -18.20
CA ARG A 511 13.34 15.19 -17.74
C ARG A 511 12.15 14.79 -18.62
N ASP A 512 12.19 15.07 -19.93
CA ASP A 512 11.11 14.70 -20.88
C ASP A 512 10.73 13.20 -20.79
N ALA A 513 11.76 12.34 -20.69
CA ALA A 513 11.60 10.89 -20.62
C ALA A 513 10.94 10.42 -19.31
N LEU A 514 11.20 11.08 -18.18
CA LEU A 514 10.57 10.80 -16.90
C LEU A 514 9.15 11.38 -16.83
N THR A 515 8.98 12.63 -17.26
CA THR A 515 7.70 13.39 -17.37
C THR A 515 6.66 12.63 -18.20
N THR A 516 7.07 12.13 -19.37
CA THR A 516 6.22 11.33 -20.27
C THR A 516 6.34 9.82 -20.05
N SER A 517 7.17 9.40 -19.08
CA SER A 517 7.29 8.03 -18.58
C SER A 517 7.73 6.98 -19.62
N GLN A 518 8.65 7.33 -20.53
CA GLN A 518 9.10 6.46 -21.63
C GLN A 518 9.83 5.20 -21.15
N ASN A 519 9.73 4.12 -21.92
CA ASN A 519 10.35 2.81 -21.63
C ASN A 519 11.73 2.68 -22.28
N LEU A 520 11.86 3.01 -23.57
CA LEU A 520 13.10 2.77 -24.34
C LEU A 520 14.28 3.56 -23.74
N SER A 521 14.06 4.85 -23.46
CA SER A 521 15.02 5.72 -22.77
C SER A 521 15.42 5.18 -21.39
N THR A 522 14.44 4.72 -20.60
CA THR A 522 14.66 4.20 -19.24
C THR A 522 15.48 2.92 -19.24
N ILE A 523 15.19 1.97 -20.14
CA ILE A 523 15.92 0.70 -20.24
C ILE A 523 17.37 0.93 -20.67
N ARG A 524 17.62 1.86 -21.60
CA ARG A 524 18.97 2.27 -21.99
C ARG A 524 19.74 2.93 -20.84
N LEU A 525 19.08 3.80 -20.07
CA LEU A 525 19.71 4.46 -18.92
C LEU A 525 20.05 3.44 -17.81
N TYR A 526 19.16 2.49 -17.53
CA TYR A 526 19.41 1.41 -16.57
C TYR A 526 20.63 0.57 -16.97
N ASP A 527 20.80 0.27 -18.26
CA ASP A 527 21.94 -0.52 -18.75
C ASP A 527 23.32 0.14 -18.48
N LEU A 528 23.38 1.48 -18.43
CA LEU A 528 24.59 2.22 -18.10
C LEU A 528 24.96 2.14 -16.61
N ILE A 529 23.98 1.86 -15.73
CA ILE A 529 24.16 1.85 -14.27
C ILE A 529 24.03 0.47 -13.62
N MET A 530 23.42 -0.54 -14.26
CA MET A 530 23.10 -1.84 -13.65
C MET A 530 24.30 -2.54 -13.00
N ASN A 531 25.50 -2.41 -13.61
CA ASN A 531 26.74 -2.97 -13.09
C ASN A 531 27.25 -2.30 -11.79
N ARG A 532 26.62 -1.20 -11.38
CA ARG A 532 26.83 -0.48 -10.11
C ARG A 532 25.76 -0.80 -9.06
N LYS A 533 25.00 -1.90 -9.21
CA LYS A 533 23.92 -2.33 -8.28
C LYS A 533 22.96 -1.19 -7.86
N PRO A 534 22.22 -0.55 -8.78
CA PRO A 534 21.23 0.46 -8.40
C PRO A 534 20.05 -0.11 -7.58
N THR A 535 19.90 -1.43 -7.55
CA THR A 535 18.97 -2.17 -6.67
C THR A 535 19.29 -1.98 -5.19
N ASP A 536 20.54 -1.72 -4.82
CA ASP A 536 20.93 -1.47 -3.43
C ASP A 536 20.26 -0.21 -2.86
N PHE A 537 19.82 0.74 -3.71
CA PHE A 537 18.98 1.87 -3.29
C PHE A 537 17.53 1.45 -2.96
N LEU A 538 16.97 0.45 -3.65
CA LEU A 538 15.62 -0.05 -3.34
C LEU A 538 15.60 -0.77 -1.99
N THR A 539 16.60 -1.63 -1.72
CA THR A 539 16.73 -2.31 -0.42
C THR A 539 16.94 -1.31 0.73
N LYS A 540 17.63 -0.19 0.50
CA LYS A 540 17.70 0.94 1.45
C LYS A 540 16.37 1.68 1.68
N MET A 541 15.39 1.51 0.79
CA MET A 541 14.05 2.12 0.85
C MET A 541 12.97 1.09 1.21
N GLY A 542 13.33 0.06 1.98
CA GLY A 542 12.39 -0.93 2.53
C GLY A 542 11.86 -1.99 1.56
N PHE A 543 12.32 -2.04 0.30
CA PHE A 543 11.88 -3.10 -0.63
C PHE A 543 12.52 -4.46 -0.27
N GLU A 544 11.70 -5.40 0.20
CA GLU A 544 12.14 -6.74 0.60
C GLU A 544 12.17 -7.73 -0.58
N ASN A 545 11.21 -7.62 -1.49
CA ASN A 545 10.82 -8.70 -2.41
C ASN A 545 11.54 -8.68 -3.78
N ILE A 546 12.83 -8.34 -3.81
CA ILE A 546 13.63 -8.22 -5.05
C ILE A 546 14.79 -9.22 -5.07
N GLU A 547 14.71 -10.23 -5.94
CA GLU A 547 15.73 -11.28 -6.02
C GLU A 547 17.03 -10.81 -6.70
N GLU A 548 18.19 -11.34 -6.28
CA GLU A 548 19.48 -11.10 -6.96
C GLU A 548 19.46 -11.48 -8.46
N THR A 549 18.58 -12.42 -8.83
CA THR A 549 18.32 -12.86 -10.21
C THR A 549 17.74 -11.73 -11.08
N GLU A 550 16.98 -10.80 -10.48
CA GLU A 550 16.33 -9.68 -11.15
C GLU A 550 17.26 -8.48 -11.36
N TYR A 551 18.35 -8.36 -10.60
CA TYR A 551 19.24 -7.19 -10.69
C TYR A 551 19.83 -7.01 -12.10
N ALA A 552 20.07 -8.13 -12.80
CA ALA A 552 20.55 -8.17 -14.18
C ALA A 552 19.43 -8.09 -15.24
N ASN A 553 18.16 -8.02 -14.85
CA ASN A 553 17.01 -8.03 -15.75
C ASN A 553 16.54 -6.61 -16.10
N HIS A 554 16.63 -6.24 -17.38
CA HIS A 554 16.15 -4.95 -17.88
C HIS A 554 14.66 -4.70 -17.64
N ALA A 555 13.83 -5.73 -17.44
CA ALA A 555 12.41 -5.56 -17.16
C ALA A 555 12.16 -4.84 -15.82
N LEU A 556 13.04 -5.04 -14.84
CA LEU A 556 12.97 -4.40 -13.52
C LEU A 556 12.97 -2.86 -13.64
N SER A 557 13.73 -2.31 -14.59
CA SER A 557 13.81 -0.85 -14.85
C SER A 557 12.50 -0.17 -15.25
N ILE A 558 11.48 -0.95 -15.65
CA ILE A 558 10.13 -0.46 -15.99
C ILE A 558 9.03 -1.06 -15.08
N GLY A 559 9.43 -1.78 -14.03
CA GLY A 559 8.55 -2.38 -13.02
C GLY A 559 8.07 -3.79 -13.35
N GLY A 560 8.75 -4.50 -14.26
CA GLY A 560 8.57 -5.94 -14.47
C GLY A 560 9.34 -6.74 -13.42
N MET A 561 8.79 -6.78 -12.21
CA MET A 561 9.29 -7.54 -11.05
C MET A 561 8.78 -8.99 -11.10
N THR A 562 9.53 -9.93 -10.51
CA THR A 562 9.10 -11.34 -10.32
C THR A 562 8.02 -11.44 -9.25
N ASN A 563 8.29 -10.89 -8.06
CA ASN A 563 7.40 -10.99 -6.89
C ASN A 563 6.51 -9.75 -6.74
N GLY A 564 7.08 -8.55 -6.96
CA GLY A 564 6.36 -7.27 -6.84
C GLY A 564 6.67 -6.54 -5.54
N ALA A 565 5.84 -5.56 -5.20
CA ALA A 565 5.87 -4.82 -3.93
C ALA A 565 4.46 -4.38 -3.53
N THR A 566 4.30 -4.03 -2.26
CA THR A 566 3.10 -3.45 -1.66
C THR A 566 2.90 -1.98 -2.07
N LEU A 567 1.73 -1.41 -1.76
CA LEU A 567 1.55 0.04 -1.87
C LEU A 567 2.33 0.78 -0.78
N GLU A 568 2.55 0.16 0.38
CA GLU A 568 3.34 0.71 1.48
C GLU A 568 4.81 0.94 1.09
N GLU A 569 5.53 -0.10 0.66
CA GLU A 569 6.90 -0.02 0.13
C GLU A 569 7.01 1.06 -0.97
N ASN A 570 6.09 1.02 -1.96
CA ASN A 570 6.08 1.93 -3.10
C ASN A 570 5.72 3.38 -2.72
N THR A 571 5.00 3.61 -1.62
CA THR A 571 4.68 4.97 -1.15
C THR A 571 5.80 5.51 -0.28
N ASN A 572 6.30 4.70 0.66
CA ASN A 572 7.33 5.13 1.61
C ASN A 572 8.66 5.44 0.90
N ALA A 573 9.01 4.67 -0.13
CA ALA A 573 10.19 4.95 -0.95
C ALA A 573 10.16 6.33 -1.63
N PHE A 574 8.99 6.92 -1.90
CA PHE A 574 8.89 8.31 -2.39
C PHE A 574 9.04 9.35 -1.27
N GLY A 575 8.70 8.99 -0.02
CA GLY A 575 9.00 9.78 1.18
C GLY A 575 10.50 10.11 1.30
N THR A 576 11.38 9.22 0.82
CA THR A 576 12.82 9.47 0.66
C THR A 576 13.14 10.76 -0.09
N PHE A 577 12.38 11.10 -1.13
CA PHE A 577 12.57 12.36 -1.87
C PHE A 577 11.96 13.55 -1.11
N GLY A 578 10.80 13.36 -0.48
CA GLY A 578 10.19 14.31 0.44
C GLY A 578 11.13 14.76 1.56
N ASN A 579 11.86 13.80 2.14
CA ASN A 579 12.82 13.99 3.22
C ASN A 579 14.28 14.07 2.73
N ASN A 580 14.51 14.82 1.64
CA ASN A 580 15.84 15.24 1.19
C ASN A 580 16.89 14.12 0.95
N GLY A 581 16.44 12.90 0.60
CA GLY A 581 17.28 11.72 0.37
C GLY A 581 17.44 10.79 1.57
N GLN A 582 16.81 11.10 2.71
CA GLN A 582 16.74 10.21 3.87
C GLN A 582 15.46 9.38 3.79
N PHE A 583 15.58 8.06 3.80
CA PHE A 583 14.45 7.16 4.02
C PHE A 583 14.20 7.03 5.53
N ILE A 584 12.95 6.94 5.92
CA ILE A 584 12.50 6.57 7.26
C ILE A 584 11.48 5.46 7.06
N ASP A 585 11.52 4.40 7.86
CA ASP A 585 10.59 3.28 7.65
C ASP A 585 9.15 3.62 8.12
N ALA A 586 8.16 3.00 7.47
CA ALA A 586 6.75 3.34 7.66
C ALA A 586 6.15 2.54 8.81
N TYR A 587 5.54 3.23 9.78
CA TYR A 587 5.04 2.58 10.99
C TYR A 587 3.62 3.01 11.35
N MET A 588 2.87 2.06 11.94
CA MET A 588 1.47 2.25 12.35
C MET A 588 1.28 2.25 13.87
N ILE A 589 2.16 1.58 14.62
CA ILE A 589 2.09 1.47 16.08
C ILE A 589 3.09 2.45 16.68
N GLU A 590 2.59 3.47 17.36
CA GLU A 590 3.40 4.48 18.06
C GLU A 590 3.94 3.90 19.37
N LYS A 591 3.07 3.28 20.17
CA LYS A 591 3.34 2.90 21.55
C LYS A 591 2.46 1.74 21.99
N ILE A 592 3.00 0.84 22.81
CA ILE A 592 2.28 -0.20 23.54
C ILE A 592 2.62 -0.05 25.03
N GLU A 593 1.59 0.12 25.87
CA GLU A 593 1.69 0.14 27.33
C GLU A 593 0.96 -1.05 27.96
N ASP A 594 1.41 -1.51 29.12
CA ASP A 594 0.67 -2.48 29.94
C ASP A 594 -0.45 -1.81 30.79
N VAL A 595 -1.18 -2.62 31.56
CA VAL A 595 -2.29 -2.15 32.42
C VAL A 595 -1.86 -1.14 33.49
N ASP A 596 -0.63 -1.27 34.01
CA ASP A 596 -0.01 -0.36 34.99
C ASP A 596 0.48 0.95 34.35
N GLY A 597 0.62 0.99 33.01
CA GLY A 597 1.11 2.13 32.25
C GLY A 597 2.62 2.13 32.01
N ASN A 598 3.30 0.98 32.12
CA ASN A 598 4.69 0.84 31.70
C ASN A 598 4.75 0.68 30.18
N VAL A 599 5.68 1.39 29.53
CA VAL A 599 5.90 1.30 28.08
C VAL A 599 6.64 0.00 27.74
N ILE A 600 5.97 -0.88 27.01
CA ILE A 600 6.49 -2.16 26.51
C ILE A 600 7.19 -1.96 25.15
N TYR A 601 6.65 -1.05 24.34
CA TYR A 601 7.22 -0.62 23.06
C TYR A 601 6.88 0.85 22.81
N GLN A 602 7.82 1.58 22.22
CA GLN A 602 7.67 2.90 21.64
C GLN A 602 8.46 2.90 20.34
N HIS A 603 7.93 3.46 19.26
CA HIS A 603 8.67 3.55 18.00
C HIS A 603 9.84 4.55 18.12
N GLU A 604 11.00 4.18 17.60
CA GLU A 604 12.18 5.04 17.47
C GLU A 604 12.49 5.29 15.99
N VAL A 605 12.51 6.56 15.59
CA VAL A 605 12.63 6.99 14.19
C VAL A 605 14.09 6.92 13.74
N GLU A 606 14.44 5.91 12.94
CA GLU A 606 15.76 5.81 12.29
C GLU A 606 15.74 6.34 10.85
N ALA A 607 16.71 7.21 10.52
CA ALA A 607 16.85 7.80 9.19
C ALA A 607 18.03 7.19 8.41
N VAL A 608 17.73 6.58 7.27
CA VAL A 608 18.68 5.88 6.39
C VAL A 608 19.08 6.80 5.22
N PRO A 609 20.37 7.17 5.05
CA PRO A 609 20.81 7.97 3.91
C PRO A 609 20.83 7.15 2.61
N VAL A 610 19.87 7.43 1.73
CA VAL A 610 19.71 6.77 0.42
C VAL A 610 20.41 7.55 -0.67
N PHE A 611 20.04 8.82 -0.85
CA PHE A 611 20.53 9.73 -1.88
C PHE A 611 21.12 11.00 -1.27
N SER A 612 22.01 11.69 -2.01
CA SER A 612 22.37 13.06 -1.66
C SER A 612 21.18 14.02 -1.85
N SER A 613 21.06 15.03 -0.99
CA SER A 613 19.97 16.01 -1.07
C SER A 613 19.94 16.75 -2.42
N ALA A 614 21.09 16.95 -3.05
CA ALA A 614 21.20 17.48 -4.40
C ALA A 614 20.58 16.55 -5.46
N THR A 615 20.79 15.23 -5.37
CA THR A 615 20.11 14.25 -6.24
C THR A 615 18.60 14.24 -5.99
N SER A 616 18.17 14.19 -4.73
CA SER A 616 16.74 14.20 -4.38
C SER A 616 16.05 15.43 -4.93
N TYR A 617 16.60 16.62 -4.71
CA TYR A 617 16.03 17.87 -5.24
C TYR A 617 15.90 17.85 -6.76
N ILE A 618 16.92 17.40 -7.49
CA ILE A 618 16.87 17.36 -8.96
C ILE A 618 15.81 16.36 -9.44
N ILE A 619 15.63 15.23 -8.76
CA ILE A 619 14.57 14.27 -9.06
C ILE A 619 13.18 14.81 -8.73
N THR A 620 13.01 15.48 -7.60
CA THR A 620 11.77 16.19 -7.28
C THR A 620 11.44 17.24 -8.33
N ASP A 621 12.43 18.02 -8.78
CA ASP A 621 12.24 19.01 -9.83
C ASP A 621 11.82 18.40 -11.18
N MET A 622 12.34 17.23 -11.54
CA MET A 622 11.86 16.46 -12.72
C MET A 622 10.48 15.82 -12.51
N LEU A 623 10.10 15.50 -11.27
CA LEU A 623 8.82 14.88 -10.93
C LEU A 623 7.68 15.90 -10.74
N ARG A 624 7.98 17.19 -10.57
CA ARG A 624 7.02 18.30 -10.72
C ARG A 624 6.40 18.31 -12.12
N ASP A 625 7.22 18.07 -13.15
CA ASP A 625 6.76 18.14 -14.55
C ASP A 625 5.74 17.06 -14.90
N VAL A 626 5.77 15.92 -14.20
CA VAL A 626 4.75 14.86 -14.30
C VAL A 626 3.36 15.40 -13.94
N LEU A 627 3.26 16.39 -13.03
CA LEU A 627 2.02 17.06 -12.60
C LEU A 627 1.71 18.35 -13.38
N SER A 628 2.70 19.03 -13.95
CA SER A 628 2.48 20.27 -14.73
C SER A 628 2.04 19.97 -16.17
N GLU A 629 2.66 18.99 -16.82
CA GLU A 629 2.40 18.64 -18.23
C GLU A 629 2.42 17.13 -18.55
N GLY A 630 3.01 16.30 -17.70
CA GLY A 630 3.13 14.86 -17.89
C GLY A 630 1.92 14.01 -17.45
N THR A 631 2.19 12.77 -17.07
CA THR A 631 1.16 11.72 -16.90
C THR A 631 0.22 11.88 -15.69
N ALA A 632 0.52 12.80 -14.77
CA ALA A 632 -0.31 13.14 -13.61
C ALA A 632 -1.01 14.51 -13.72
N LYS A 633 -0.97 15.17 -14.89
CA LYS A 633 -1.54 16.52 -15.10
C LYS A 633 -3.01 16.65 -14.68
N LEU A 634 -3.83 15.61 -14.90
CA LEU A 634 -5.24 15.64 -14.53
C LEU A 634 -5.43 15.68 -13.01
N ALA A 635 -4.62 14.93 -12.26
CA ALA A 635 -4.68 14.91 -10.80
C ALA A 635 -4.40 16.31 -10.22
N ASN A 636 -3.34 16.97 -10.70
CA ASN A 636 -2.99 18.33 -10.32
C ASN A 636 -4.12 19.32 -10.63
N SER A 637 -4.68 19.27 -11.85
CA SER A 637 -5.79 20.15 -12.27
C SER A 637 -7.12 19.94 -11.53
N ARG A 638 -7.20 18.93 -10.65
CA ARG A 638 -8.35 18.63 -9.79
C ARG A 638 -8.13 19.00 -8.32
N LEU A 639 -6.92 19.39 -7.92
CA LEU A 639 -6.68 19.90 -6.56
C LEU A 639 -7.35 21.26 -6.37
N LYS A 640 -7.95 21.47 -5.20
CA LYS A 640 -8.55 22.76 -4.79
C LYS A 640 -7.58 23.69 -4.05
N PHE A 641 -6.32 23.27 -3.93
CA PHE A 641 -5.22 23.96 -3.27
C PHE A 641 -3.94 23.81 -4.12
N GLN A 642 -2.83 24.48 -3.75
CA GLN A 642 -1.60 24.50 -4.55
C GLN A 642 -0.36 24.29 -3.66
N SER A 643 0.13 23.05 -3.62
CA SER A 643 1.36 22.69 -2.92
C SER A 643 2.46 22.21 -3.87
N ASP A 644 3.72 22.26 -3.42
CA ASP A 644 4.90 21.87 -4.20
C ASP A 644 5.07 20.34 -4.26
N PHE A 645 4.22 19.70 -5.06
CA PHE A 645 4.22 18.24 -5.26
C PHE A 645 5.17 17.80 -6.39
N GLY A 646 5.88 16.69 -6.14
CA GLY A 646 6.37 15.79 -7.19
C GLY A 646 5.51 14.51 -7.23
N ALA A 647 5.31 13.90 -8.40
CA ALA A 647 4.57 12.62 -8.48
C ALA A 647 5.03 11.70 -9.62
N LYS A 648 4.67 10.42 -9.53
CA LYS A 648 4.88 9.44 -10.59
C LYS A 648 3.69 8.49 -10.73
N THR A 649 3.24 8.30 -11.97
CA THR A 649 2.27 7.25 -12.34
C THR A 649 2.96 5.92 -12.64
N GLY A 650 2.32 4.82 -12.26
CA GLY A 650 2.61 3.45 -12.71
C GLY A 650 1.43 2.84 -13.47
N THR A 651 1.72 1.91 -14.38
CA THR A 651 0.73 1.08 -15.08
C THR A 651 1.43 -0.20 -15.49
N THR A 652 0.81 -1.36 -15.24
CA THR A 652 1.39 -2.66 -15.59
C THR A 652 1.00 -3.11 -17.00
N GLN A 653 1.62 -4.19 -17.48
CA GLN A 653 1.28 -4.80 -18.76
C GLN A 653 -0.22 -5.16 -18.81
N ASN A 654 -0.86 -4.94 -19.96
CA ASN A 654 -2.31 -5.11 -20.15
C ASN A 654 -3.20 -4.22 -19.26
N HIS A 655 -2.65 -3.24 -18.54
CA HIS A 655 -3.39 -2.38 -17.59
C HIS A 655 -4.06 -3.15 -16.45
N ASN A 656 -3.43 -4.18 -15.91
CA ASN A 656 -3.99 -4.95 -14.81
C ASN A 656 -3.97 -4.16 -13.48
N ASP A 657 -2.95 -3.32 -13.31
CA ASP A 657 -2.73 -2.42 -12.18
C ASP A 657 -2.44 -1.01 -12.67
N SER A 658 -2.90 -0.01 -11.91
CA SER A 658 -2.67 1.40 -12.15
C SER A 658 -2.32 2.10 -10.84
N TRP A 659 -1.25 2.88 -10.84
CA TRP A 659 -0.66 3.47 -9.64
C TRP A 659 -0.46 4.99 -9.81
N LEU A 660 -0.58 5.75 -8.73
CA LEU A 660 -0.08 7.12 -8.67
C LEU A 660 0.43 7.38 -7.24
N VAL A 661 1.71 7.71 -7.13
CA VAL A 661 2.36 8.15 -5.88
C VAL A 661 2.78 9.60 -6.06
N GLY A 662 2.41 10.47 -5.11
CA GLY A 662 2.75 11.90 -5.13
C GLY A 662 3.04 12.41 -3.72
N TYR A 663 4.01 13.32 -3.61
CA TYR A 663 4.60 13.74 -2.35
C TYR A 663 5.00 15.23 -2.39
N ASN A 664 4.94 15.89 -1.23
CA ASN A 664 5.53 17.21 -0.98
C ASN A 664 6.52 17.09 0.21
N PRO A 665 7.05 18.18 0.81
CA PRO A 665 7.98 18.03 1.93
C PRO A 665 7.36 17.38 3.18
N ASN A 666 6.06 17.51 3.39
CA ASN A 666 5.37 16.98 4.58
C ASN A 666 4.93 15.52 4.41
N ILE A 667 4.28 15.17 3.30
CA ILE A 667 3.55 13.91 3.14
C ILE A 667 3.82 13.20 1.80
N SER A 668 3.58 11.89 1.77
CA SER A 668 3.48 11.06 0.58
C SER A 668 2.11 10.36 0.54
N LEU A 669 1.36 10.52 -0.56
CA LEU A 669 0.12 9.80 -0.84
C LEU A 669 0.31 8.88 -2.05
N GLY A 670 0.20 7.57 -1.82
CA GLY A 670 0.10 6.56 -2.86
C GLY A 670 -1.32 6.04 -3.01
N VAL A 671 -1.77 5.79 -4.24
CA VAL A 671 -3.01 5.05 -4.52
C VAL A 671 -2.83 4.00 -5.61
N TRP A 672 -3.63 2.94 -5.53
CA TRP A 672 -3.68 1.82 -6.48
C TRP A 672 -5.12 1.54 -6.93
N LEU A 673 -5.26 1.12 -8.19
CA LEU A 673 -6.44 0.47 -8.76
C LEU A 673 -6.02 -0.82 -9.44
N GLY A 674 -6.78 -1.89 -9.26
CA GLY A 674 -6.59 -3.18 -9.94
C GLY A 674 -7.73 -4.15 -9.65
N TYR A 675 -7.55 -5.43 -9.95
CA TYR A 675 -8.43 -6.50 -9.47
C TYR A 675 -7.65 -7.42 -8.53
N GLY A 676 -8.35 -8.13 -7.63
CA GLY A 676 -7.73 -9.16 -6.77
C GLY A 676 -7.11 -10.34 -7.54
N ASP A 677 -7.56 -10.54 -8.78
CA ASP A 677 -6.96 -11.39 -9.80
C ASP A 677 -6.02 -10.51 -10.64
N ASP A 678 -4.72 -10.73 -10.51
CA ASP A 678 -3.67 -9.93 -11.17
C ASP A 678 -3.62 -10.12 -12.69
N THR A 679 -4.34 -11.11 -13.24
CA THR A 679 -4.43 -11.33 -14.69
C THR A 679 -5.45 -10.43 -15.38
N GLN A 680 -6.37 -9.83 -14.62
CA GLN A 680 -7.55 -9.14 -15.15
C GLN A 680 -7.27 -7.66 -15.48
N THR A 681 -7.42 -7.29 -16.76
CA THR A 681 -7.26 -5.91 -17.22
C THR A 681 -8.34 -4.95 -16.69
N LEU A 682 -7.91 -3.76 -16.25
CA LEU A 682 -8.78 -2.61 -15.98
C LEU A 682 -9.36 -1.99 -17.26
N TYR A 683 -8.77 -2.23 -18.44
CA TYR A 683 -9.08 -1.51 -19.67
C TYR A 683 -10.28 -2.13 -20.44
N TYR A 684 -11.44 -2.12 -19.79
CA TYR A 684 -12.68 -2.64 -20.36
C TYR A 684 -13.30 -1.65 -21.38
N MET A 685 -12.97 -1.82 -22.67
CA MET A 685 -13.36 -0.92 -23.77
C MET A 685 -14.85 -1.04 -24.15
N ASN A 686 -15.75 -0.47 -23.36
CA ASN A 686 -17.20 -0.47 -23.60
C ASN A 686 -17.85 0.94 -23.66
N ASN A 687 -17.05 2.00 -23.78
CA ASN A 687 -17.46 3.41 -23.72
C ASN A 687 -18.20 3.86 -22.43
N ARG A 688 -18.25 3.03 -21.39
CA ARG A 688 -18.86 3.37 -20.08
C ARG A 688 -17.84 3.90 -19.07
N TYR A 689 -16.56 3.55 -19.22
CA TYR A 689 -15.52 3.83 -18.24
C TYR A 689 -14.33 4.59 -18.83
N ASN A 690 -13.79 5.52 -18.06
CA ASN A 690 -12.57 6.25 -18.40
C ASN A 690 -11.35 5.31 -18.50
N HIS A 691 -10.32 5.74 -19.22
CA HIS A 691 -9.03 5.04 -19.30
C HIS A 691 -8.43 4.84 -17.89
N PRO A 692 -7.73 3.73 -17.57
CA PRO A 692 -7.16 3.49 -16.24
C PRO A 692 -6.31 4.66 -15.70
N SER A 693 -5.45 5.24 -16.54
CA SER A 693 -4.63 6.41 -16.16
C SER A 693 -5.45 7.68 -15.84
N VAL A 694 -6.65 7.83 -16.41
CA VAL A 694 -7.58 8.92 -16.06
C VAL A 694 -8.25 8.63 -14.71
N ARG A 695 -8.67 7.38 -14.47
CA ARG A 695 -9.28 6.96 -13.19
C ARG A 695 -8.33 7.12 -12.01
N ILE A 696 -7.07 6.70 -12.13
CA ILE A 696 -6.08 6.83 -11.05
C ILE A 696 -5.73 8.29 -10.74
N ASN A 697 -5.69 9.15 -11.77
CA ASN A 697 -5.50 10.59 -11.61
C ASN A 697 -6.67 11.21 -10.80
N MET A 698 -7.92 10.85 -11.14
CA MET A 698 -9.10 11.31 -10.42
C MET A 698 -9.08 10.80 -8.97
N PHE A 699 -8.90 9.49 -8.76
CA PHE A 699 -8.91 8.87 -7.44
C PHE A 699 -7.85 9.47 -6.49
N TRP A 700 -6.62 9.69 -6.97
CA TRP A 700 -5.58 10.36 -6.17
C TRP A 700 -5.96 11.80 -5.82
N SER A 701 -6.50 12.57 -6.78
CA SER A 701 -6.91 13.96 -6.51
C SER A 701 -8.09 14.04 -5.54
N ASP A 702 -9.00 13.07 -5.59
CA ASP A 702 -10.18 13.03 -4.72
C ASP A 702 -9.78 12.63 -3.29
N MET A 703 -8.86 11.68 -3.14
CA MET A 703 -8.19 11.37 -1.86
C MET A 703 -7.41 12.57 -1.30
N MET A 704 -6.52 13.17 -2.10
CA MET A 704 -5.68 14.30 -1.66
C MET A 704 -6.52 15.52 -1.25
N ASN A 705 -7.59 15.82 -2.00
CA ASN A 705 -8.56 16.85 -1.63
C ASN A 705 -9.28 16.52 -0.30
N ALA A 706 -9.59 15.26 -0.02
CA ALA A 706 -10.23 14.86 1.22
C ALA A 706 -9.27 14.94 2.43
N MET A 707 -7.98 14.61 2.25
CA MET A 707 -6.98 14.78 3.31
C MET A 707 -6.79 16.27 3.63
N TYR A 708 -6.77 17.13 2.62
CA TYR A 708 -6.71 18.58 2.79
C TYR A 708 -7.92 19.14 3.58
N ASP A 709 -9.14 18.60 3.41
CA ASP A 709 -10.29 19.05 4.22
C ASP A 709 -10.15 18.72 5.71
N VAL A 710 -9.36 17.69 6.06
CA VAL A 710 -9.12 17.28 7.44
C VAL A 710 -7.96 18.07 8.06
N ASN A 711 -6.84 18.23 7.35
CA ASN A 711 -5.69 19.00 7.83
C ASN A 711 -5.01 19.78 6.69
N PRO A 712 -5.43 21.04 6.43
CA PRO A 712 -4.82 21.89 5.42
C PRO A 712 -3.33 22.17 5.67
N GLU A 713 -2.91 22.40 6.92
CA GLU A 713 -1.54 22.82 7.25
C GLU A 713 -0.50 21.71 7.06
N LEU A 714 -0.92 20.45 7.20
CA LEU A 714 -0.07 19.29 6.90
C LEU A 714 -0.05 18.97 5.41
N VAL A 715 -1.20 19.03 4.74
CA VAL A 715 -1.35 18.58 3.35
C VAL A 715 -0.89 19.64 2.34
N ASP A 716 -1.15 20.92 2.61
CA ASP A 716 -0.55 22.04 1.87
C ASP A 716 0.69 22.55 2.61
N ALA A 717 1.85 21.96 2.28
CA ALA A 717 3.09 22.19 2.99
C ALA A 717 3.52 23.66 2.90
N SER A 718 3.60 24.33 4.05
CA SER A 718 4.02 25.74 4.17
C SER A 718 5.44 26.05 3.67
N THR A 719 6.22 25.02 3.34
CA THR A 719 7.55 25.10 2.73
C THR A 719 7.60 24.35 1.42
N ASN A 720 8.14 24.99 0.37
CA ASN A 720 8.49 24.36 -0.90
C ASN A 720 9.87 23.68 -0.80
N PHE A 721 10.15 22.72 -1.69
CA PHE A 721 11.50 22.18 -1.84
C PHE A 721 12.46 23.27 -2.33
N THR A 722 13.56 23.46 -1.60
CA THR A 722 14.61 24.44 -1.93
C THR A 722 15.87 23.74 -2.44
N ALA A 723 16.56 24.35 -3.41
CA ALA A 723 17.77 23.76 -4.00
C ALA A 723 18.93 23.80 -2.98
N PRO A 724 19.48 22.65 -2.54
CA PRO A 724 20.61 22.62 -1.62
C PRO A 724 21.92 22.97 -2.32
N GLU A 725 22.96 23.24 -1.53
CA GLU A 725 24.31 23.45 -2.05
C GLU A 725 24.76 22.24 -2.90
N GLY A 726 25.36 22.52 -4.06
CA GLY A 726 25.74 21.51 -5.05
C GLY A 726 24.76 21.35 -6.21
N VAL A 727 23.48 21.74 -6.07
CA VAL A 727 22.57 21.84 -7.24
C VAL A 727 22.94 23.06 -8.06
N VAL A 728 23.26 22.88 -9.35
CA VAL A 728 23.65 23.98 -10.23
C VAL A 728 23.04 23.87 -11.63
N THR A 729 22.54 24.98 -12.16
CA THR A 729 22.21 25.08 -13.59
C THR A 729 23.49 25.18 -14.41
N ARG A 730 23.60 24.39 -15.49
CA ARG A 730 24.71 24.49 -16.45
C ARG A 730 24.21 24.36 -17.89
N SER A 731 24.87 25.06 -18.80
CA SER A 731 24.63 24.96 -20.23
C SER A 731 25.45 23.83 -20.85
N PHE A 732 24.85 23.05 -21.74
CA PHE A 732 25.43 21.88 -22.40
C PHE A 732 24.85 21.71 -23.81
N CYS A 733 25.49 20.86 -24.61
CA CYS A 733 24.97 20.49 -25.91
C CYS A 733 23.83 19.48 -25.79
N GLY A 734 22.61 19.88 -26.17
CA GLY A 734 21.37 19.16 -25.88
C GLY A 734 21.23 17.76 -26.49
N ILE A 735 22.04 17.41 -27.50
CA ILE A 735 22.06 16.05 -28.07
C ILE A 735 23.13 15.15 -27.44
N SER A 736 24.18 15.70 -26.83
CA SER A 736 25.35 14.93 -26.39
C SER A 736 25.63 14.94 -24.88
N GLY A 737 25.07 15.92 -24.15
CA GLY A 737 25.29 16.11 -22.70
C GLY A 737 26.65 16.75 -22.38
N LEU A 738 27.44 17.08 -23.40
CA LEU A 738 28.81 17.58 -23.29
C LEU A 738 28.85 19.11 -23.26
N ALA A 739 30.02 19.68 -22.96
CA ALA A 739 30.23 21.13 -22.91
C ALA A 739 29.88 21.79 -24.26
N VAL A 740 29.27 22.98 -24.22
CA VAL A 740 28.83 23.70 -25.43
C VAL A 740 29.99 23.91 -26.42
N SER A 741 29.84 23.36 -27.63
CA SER A 741 30.70 23.65 -28.77
C SER A 741 30.13 24.79 -29.63
N ASP A 742 31.00 25.44 -30.42
CA ASP A 742 30.55 26.44 -31.41
C ASP A 742 29.53 25.83 -32.39
N ALA A 743 29.75 24.60 -32.86
CA ALA A 743 28.83 23.88 -33.73
C ALA A 743 27.46 23.68 -33.07
N CYS A 744 27.43 23.26 -31.80
CA CYS A 744 26.17 23.04 -31.08
C CYS A 744 25.45 24.36 -30.75
N SER A 745 26.20 25.45 -30.51
CA SER A 745 25.64 26.80 -30.37
C SER A 745 25.05 27.33 -31.67
N GLN A 746 25.75 27.19 -32.80
CA GLN A 746 25.27 27.63 -34.12
C GLN A 746 24.11 26.77 -34.64
N ALA A 747 24.04 25.49 -34.22
CA ALA A 747 22.91 24.61 -34.49
C ALA A 747 21.67 24.86 -33.61
N GLY A 748 21.72 25.81 -32.66
CA GLY A 748 20.61 26.11 -31.74
C GLY A 748 20.31 24.99 -30.74
N LEU A 749 21.27 24.08 -30.51
CA LEU A 749 21.10 22.89 -29.66
C LEU A 749 21.50 23.09 -28.19
N VAL A 750 21.94 24.28 -27.80
CA VAL A 750 22.31 24.55 -26.40
C VAL A 750 21.08 24.45 -25.51
N LYS A 751 21.20 23.61 -24.48
CA LYS A 751 20.22 23.46 -23.39
C LYS A 751 20.87 23.88 -22.08
N SER A 752 20.06 24.21 -21.09
CA SER A 752 20.51 24.47 -19.72
C SER A 752 19.53 23.86 -18.74
N ASP A 753 20.03 23.11 -17.76
CA ASP A 753 19.23 22.39 -16.76
C ASP A 753 20.11 22.09 -15.53
N LEU A 754 19.55 21.42 -14.53
CA LEU A 754 20.16 21.12 -13.23
C LEU A 754 21.13 19.92 -13.28
N PHE A 755 22.26 20.07 -12.58
CA PHE A 755 23.27 19.05 -12.34
C PHE A 755 23.67 19.03 -10.86
N ASN A 756 24.01 17.83 -10.36
CA ASN A 756 24.64 17.66 -9.04
C ASN A 756 26.15 17.87 -9.20
N ALA A 757 26.64 19.06 -8.82
CA ALA A 757 28.01 19.52 -9.05
C ALA A 757 29.08 18.67 -8.35
N ALA A 758 28.72 17.86 -7.36
CA ALA A 758 29.64 16.96 -6.67
C ALA A 758 30.02 15.73 -7.52
N VAL A 759 29.16 15.34 -8.49
CA VAL A 759 29.30 14.08 -9.26
C VAL A 759 29.31 14.27 -10.78
N LEU A 760 28.67 15.31 -11.32
CA LEU A 760 28.65 15.58 -12.76
C LEU A 760 28.58 17.07 -13.09
N LEU A 761 29.44 17.52 -14.01
CA LEU A 761 29.33 18.80 -14.71
C LEU A 761 29.66 18.60 -16.20
N PRO A 762 28.91 19.23 -17.14
CA PRO A 762 29.13 19.09 -18.58
C PRO A 762 30.38 19.86 -19.02
N THR A 763 31.55 19.26 -18.78
CA THR A 763 32.88 19.87 -18.95
C THR A 763 33.75 19.19 -20.01
N ALA A 764 33.46 17.93 -20.34
CA ALA A 764 34.07 17.24 -21.47
C ALA A 764 33.65 17.90 -22.79
N LYS A 765 34.59 18.06 -23.73
CA LYS A 765 34.36 18.73 -25.02
C LYS A 765 33.34 17.94 -25.86
N ASP A 766 32.32 18.63 -26.38
CA ASP A 766 31.39 18.06 -27.35
C ASP A 766 32.09 17.60 -28.66
N ASP A 767 31.71 16.40 -29.08
CA ASP A 767 32.23 15.64 -30.23
C ASP A 767 31.11 15.21 -31.20
N SER A 768 29.84 15.54 -30.90
CA SER A 768 28.68 14.96 -31.58
C SER A 768 28.41 15.53 -32.98
N LEU A 769 28.83 16.78 -33.22
CA LEU A 769 28.64 17.49 -34.48
C LEU A 769 29.96 17.67 -35.23
N ILE A 770 29.94 17.36 -36.52
CA ILE A 770 31.02 17.67 -37.46
C ILE A 770 30.61 18.82 -38.38
N SER A 771 31.51 19.77 -38.62
CA SER A 771 31.31 20.80 -39.65
C SER A 771 31.58 20.19 -41.02
N SER A 772 30.53 19.93 -41.80
CA SER A 772 30.65 19.23 -43.08
C SER A 772 29.97 19.99 -44.22
N SER A 773 30.76 20.36 -45.22
CA SER A 773 30.23 20.52 -46.57
C SER A 773 29.90 19.14 -47.14
N TYR A 774 28.75 19.00 -47.79
CA TYR A 774 28.21 17.69 -48.19
C TYR A 774 27.80 17.66 -49.66
N VAL A 775 27.64 16.44 -50.18
CA VAL A 775 26.96 16.15 -51.46
C VAL A 775 25.79 15.19 -51.22
N GLU A 776 24.88 15.13 -52.17
CA GLU A 776 23.76 14.18 -52.17
C GLU A 776 23.91 13.25 -53.37
N ILE A 777 23.81 11.93 -53.12
CA ILE A 777 23.98 10.86 -54.10
C ILE A 777 22.90 9.81 -53.81
N ASN A 778 22.02 9.57 -54.79
CA ASN A 778 20.86 8.69 -54.66
C ASN A 778 19.94 9.06 -53.48
N GLY A 779 19.82 10.36 -53.18
CA GLY A 779 19.04 10.88 -52.04
C GLY A 779 19.69 10.70 -50.65
N ASN A 780 20.88 10.12 -50.58
CA ASN A 780 21.66 10.00 -49.34
C ASN A 780 22.77 11.06 -49.31
N ARG A 781 23.13 11.56 -48.11
CA ARG A 781 24.11 12.63 -47.95
C ARG A 781 25.45 12.14 -47.42
N TYR A 782 26.51 12.49 -48.13
CA TYR A 782 27.88 12.10 -47.83
C TYR A 782 28.76 13.33 -47.66
N ARG A 783 29.80 13.23 -46.84
CA ARG A 783 30.83 14.26 -46.72
C ARG A 783 31.47 14.51 -48.09
N ALA A 784 31.60 15.79 -48.49
CA ALA A 784 32.33 16.14 -49.71
C ALA A 784 33.82 15.81 -49.56
N LEU A 785 34.44 15.29 -50.63
CA LEU A 785 35.87 15.00 -50.69
C LEU A 785 36.66 16.28 -50.96
N ASP A 786 37.95 16.29 -50.61
CA ASP A 786 38.84 17.45 -50.83
C ASP A 786 38.98 17.82 -52.33
N ASN A 787 38.63 16.90 -53.24
CA ASN A 787 38.61 17.09 -54.69
C ASN A 787 37.20 17.15 -55.32
N THR A 788 36.11 17.10 -54.53
CA THR A 788 34.75 17.18 -55.07
C THR A 788 34.49 18.55 -55.72
N PRO A 789 33.95 18.62 -56.96
CA PRO A 789 33.74 19.90 -57.64
C PRO A 789 32.78 20.82 -56.86
N SER A 790 33.26 22.03 -56.56
CA SER A 790 32.63 22.99 -55.65
C SER A 790 31.18 23.36 -56.00
N GLU A 791 30.81 23.27 -57.28
CA GLU A 791 29.46 23.53 -57.79
C GLU A 791 28.43 22.49 -57.32
N PHE A 792 28.84 21.24 -57.04
CA PHE A 792 27.97 20.19 -56.53
C PHE A 792 27.91 20.18 -54.99
N VAL A 793 28.96 20.66 -54.33
CA VAL A 793 29.05 20.78 -52.86
C VAL A 793 27.97 21.73 -52.30
N VAL A 794 27.38 21.38 -51.16
CA VAL A 794 26.59 22.28 -50.32
C VAL A 794 27.43 22.63 -49.08
N SER A 795 27.65 23.93 -48.86
CA SER A 795 28.38 24.43 -47.68
C SER A 795 27.40 24.94 -46.63
N GLY A 796 27.68 24.69 -45.34
CA GLY A 796 26.86 25.16 -44.22
C GLY A 796 25.88 24.12 -43.64
N GLY A 797 26.33 22.88 -43.44
CA GLY A 797 25.59 21.84 -42.73
C GLY A 797 26.33 21.33 -41.49
N TYR A 798 25.59 20.90 -40.48
CA TYR A 798 26.11 20.13 -39.34
C TYR A 798 25.89 18.64 -39.63
N GLY A 799 26.97 17.90 -39.86
CA GLY A 799 26.93 16.45 -39.88
C GLY A 799 26.92 15.89 -38.45
N VAL A 800 26.57 14.61 -38.33
CA VAL A 800 26.52 13.90 -37.04
C VAL A 800 27.63 12.86 -37.04
N ASN A 801 28.47 12.88 -36.00
CA ASN A 801 29.61 11.95 -35.84
C ASN A 801 29.12 10.49 -35.72
N GLU A 802 29.74 9.56 -36.45
CA GLU A 802 29.31 8.15 -36.45
C GLU A 802 29.58 7.46 -35.10
N ASP A 803 30.67 7.82 -34.42
CA ASP A 803 30.99 7.31 -33.07
C ASP A 803 30.03 7.89 -32.01
N PHE A 804 29.49 9.09 -32.23
CA PHE A 804 28.38 9.61 -31.43
C PHE A 804 27.09 8.80 -31.66
N ILE A 805 26.76 8.46 -32.91
CA ILE A 805 25.60 7.58 -33.23
C ILE A 805 25.76 6.21 -32.55
N LYS A 806 26.95 5.59 -32.64
CA LYS A 806 27.28 4.34 -31.95
C LYS A 806 27.18 4.48 -30.42
N ARG A 807 27.66 5.59 -29.86
CA ARG A 807 27.60 5.90 -28.41
C ARG A 807 26.17 6.03 -27.91
N MET A 808 25.28 6.66 -28.68
CA MET A 808 23.87 6.86 -28.29
C MET A 808 23.02 5.59 -28.51
N LEU A 809 23.24 4.83 -29.58
CA LEU A 809 22.54 3.55 -29.82
C LEU A 809 23.08 2.40 -28.96
N GLY A 810 24.34 2.47 -28.52
CA GLY A 810 24.97 1.50 -27.64
C GLY A 810 24.88 0.05 -28.15
N LYS A 811 24.97 -0.92 -27.23
CA LYS A 811 24.91 -2.35 -27.59
C LYS A 811 23.55 -2.80 -28.14
N PHE A 812 22.48 -2.07 -27.83
CA PHE A 812 21.12 -2.42 -28.23
C PHE A 812 20.78 -2.07 -29.69
N GLY A 813 21.61 -1.27 -30.37
CA GLY A 813 21.33 -0.82 -31.73
C GLY A 813 20.08 0.08 -31.77
N GLY A 814 19.25 -0.11 -32.79
CA GLY A 814 18.17 0.80 -33.16
C GLY A 814 18.46 1.52 -34.48
N ASN A 815 17.41 2.00 -35.15
CA ASN A 815 17.56 2.73 -36.40
C ASN A 815 18.11 4.16 -36.15
N ALA A 816 19.34 4.45 -36.60
CA ALA A 816 20.01 5.73 -36.42
C ALA A 816 19.20 6.95 -36.94
N SER A 817 18.39 6.79 -38.00
CA SER A 817 17.52 7.87 -38.51
C SER A 817 16.41 8.28 -37.52
N LYS A 818 16.17 7.48 -36.46
CA LYS A 818 15.23 7.79 -35.38
C LYS A 818 15.84 8.61 -34.24
N LEU A 819 17.17 8.78 -34.18
CA LEU A 819 17.82 9.59 -33.14
C LEU A 819 17.38 11.06 -33.16
N PHE A 820 16.87 11.56 -34.28
CA PHE A 820 16.50 12.96 -34.45
C PHE A 820 15.00 13.09 -34.78
N PRO A 821 14.22 13.91 -34.04
CA PRO A 821 12.83 14.15 -34.36
C PRO A 821 12.64 14.68 -35.79
N THR A 822 11.56 14.27 -36.47
CA THR A 822 11.27 14.60 -37.88
C THR A 822 11.10 16.10 -38.17
N LYS A 823 10.99 16.94 -37.13
CA LYS A 823 10.92 18.41 -37.21
C LYS A 823 12.16 19.13 -36.65
N SER A 824 13.21 18.39 -36.29
CA SER A 824 14.47 18.96 -35.80
C SER A 824 15.30 19.55 -36.97
N ALA A 825 16.29 20.38 -36.66
CA ALA A 825 17.29 20.85 -37.62
C ALA A 825 18.14 19.72 -38.26
N PHE A 826 17.97 18.48 -37.80
CA PHE A 826 18.67 17.28 -38.25
C PHE A 826 17.79 16.32 -39.04
N GLY A 827 16.47 16.55 -39.10
CA GLY A 827 15.47 15.68 -39.72
C GLY A 827 15.63 15.42 -41.23
N GLY A 828 16.57 16.11 -41.89
CA GLY A 828 17.06 15.79 -43.23
C GLY A 828 18.57 16.02 -43.40
N ASN A 829 19.34 16.17 -42.31
CA ASN A 829 20.74 16.65 -42.34
C ASN A 829 21.74 15.68 -41.69
N VAL A 830 21.42 14.38 -41.58
CA VAL A 830 22.42 13.37 -41.18
C VAL A 830 23.35 13.11 -42.37
N VAL A 831 24.54 13.72 -42.33
CA VAL A 831 25.63 13.44 -43.28
C VAL A 831 26.39 12.22 -42.79
N SER A 832 26.56 11.21 -43.66
CA SER A 832 27.36 10.02 -43.33
C SER A 832 28.85 10.33 -43.30
N GLU A 833 29.57 9.74 -42.33
CA GLU A 833 31.04 9.69 -42.32
C GLU A 833 31.62 8.56 -43.17
N GLU A 834 30.78 7.72 -43.81
CA GLU A 834 31.26 6.97 -44.97
C GLU A 834 31.75 7.97 -46.04
N VAL A 835 33.07 8.04 -46.16
CA VAL A 835 33.74 8.53 -47.36
C VAL A 835 33.19 7.70 -48.51
N PHE A 836 32.38 8.31 -49.38
CA PHE A 836 31.81 7.60 -50.51
C PHE A 836 32.94 7.08 -51.38
N ASN A 837 33.08 5.75 -51.43
CA ASN A 837 34.14 5.09 -52.18
C ASN A 837 33.73 5.06 -53.67
N ALA A 838 34.09 6.12 -54.40
CA ALA A 838 33.95 6.17 -55.85
C ALA A 838 34.68 4.98 -56.50
N ASP A 839 34.11 4.39 -57.56
CA ASP A 839 34.65 3.17 -58.15
C ASP A 839 35.92 3.41 -58.99
N GLY A 840 36.30 4.68 -59.18
CA GLY A 840 37.49 5.12 -59.92
C GLY A 840 37.28 5.19 -61.44
N SER A 841 36.06 4.98 -61.92
CA SER A 841 35.70 4.98 -63.35
C SER A 841 34.78 6.14 -63.69
N PRO A 842 34.92 6.78 -64.87
CA PRO A 842 34.00 7.83 -65.30
C PRO A 842 32.55 7.31 -65.42
N PRO A 843 31.54 8.08 -64.97
CA PRO A 843 30.14 7.63 -64.98
C PRO A 843 29.57 7.19 -66.33
N ALA A 844 28.53 6.36 -66.29
CA ALA A 844 27.77 5.97 -67.47
C ALA A 844 27.12 7.20 -68.14
N ALA A 845 27.22 7.28 -69.47
CA ALA A 845 26.68 8.38 -70.28
C ALA A 845 25.15 8.44 -70.23
N VAL A 846 24.61 9.66 -70.29
CA VAL A 846 23.16 9.93 -70.24
C VAL A 846 22.58 10.14 -71.64
N THR A 847 21.32 9.78 -71.85
CA THR A 847 20.56 10.13 -73.08
C THR A 847 19.82 11.44 -72.84
N ALA A 848 19.88 12.38 -73.79
CA ALA A 848 19.21 13.67 -73.70
C ALA A 848 18.07 13.82 -74.71
N THR A 849 17.04 14.59 -74.35
CA THR A 849 15.95 15.01 -75.25
C THR A 849 15.72 16.52 -75.13
N MET A 850 15.01 17.09 -76.09
CA MET A 850 14.64 18.52 -76.12
C MET A 850 13.15 18.62 -76.44
N THR A 851 12.41 19.41 -75.67
CA THR A 851 10.97 19.64 -75.89
C THR A 851 10.63 21.08 -75.50
N SER A 852 10.07 21.85 -76.45
CA SER A 852 9.62 23.23 -76.23
C SER A 852 10.64 24.15 -75.53
N GLY A 853 11.92 24.06 -75.92
CA GLY A 853 13.01 24.85 -75.33
C GLY A 853 13.51 24.35 -73.98
N THR A 854 13.03 23.22 -73.47
CA THR A 854 13.59 22.55 -72.28
C THR A 854 14.29 21.26 -72.66
N MET A 855 15.57 21.18 -72.29
CA MET A 855 16.40 19.98 -72.36
C MET A 855 16.11 19.11 -71.15
N THR A 856 16.04 17.79 -71.33
CA THR A 856 16.02 16.82 -70.22
C THR A 856 16.97 15.67 -70.50
N TRP A 857 17.39 14.93 -69.46
CA TRP A 857 18.26 13.77 -69.62
C TRP A 857 17.90 12.61 -68.69
N SER A 858 18.29 11.39 -69.07
CA SER A 858 18.18 10.21 -68.22
C SER A 858 19.12 10.32 -67.01
N LYS A 859 18.71 9.83 -65.85
CA LYS A 859 19.65 9.56 -64.74
C LYS A 859 20.71 8.56 -65.20
N SER A 860 21.96 8.75 -64.78
CA SER A 860 23.06 7.80 -65.03
C SER A 860 22.87 6.51 -64.22
N THR A 861 23.42 5.39 -64.71
CA THR A 861 23.40 4.11 -63.99
C THR A 861 24.57 3.94 -63.00
N SER A 862 25.51 4.87 -62.94
CA SER A 862 26.61 4.86 -61.95
C SER A 862 26.12 5.29 -60.56
N GLY A 863 26.68 4.68 -59.52
CA GLY A 863 26.19 4.80 -58.13
C GLY A 863 26.65 6.05 -57.37
N ASP A 864 27.53 6.86 -57.98
CA ASP A 864 28.43 7.83 -57.34
C ASP A 864 28.30 9.26 -57.89
N VAL A 865 27.29 9.48 -58.74
CA VAL A 865 27.02 10.75 -59.43
C VAL A 865 26.48 11.80 -58.46
N VAL A 866 27.16 12.95 -58.37
CA VAL A 866 26.75 14.11 -57.56
C VAL A 866 25.98 15.16 -58.37
N GLY A 867 26.00 15.05 -59.70
CA GLY A 867 25.25 15.93 -60.58
C GLY A 867 25.62 15.78 -62.06
N TYR A 868 25.21 16.77 -62.83
CA TYR A 868 25.32 16.81 -64.29
C TYR A 868 25.81 18.18 -64.75
N ARG A 869 26.66 18.21 -65.78
CA ARG A 869 27.05 19.43 -66.49
C ARG A 869 26.37 19.47 -67.86
N VAL A 870 25.76 20.59 -68.20
CA VAL A 870 25.16 20.84 -69.53
C VAL A 870 26.06 21.77 -70.30
N TYR A 871 26.43 21.37 -71.52
CA TYR A 871 27.35 22.08 -72.40
C TYR A 871 26.67 22.47 -73.71
N GLU A 872 26.96 23.66 -74.21
CA GLU A 872 26.73 24.06 -75.60
C GLU A 872 27.91 23.60 -76.46
N VAL A 873 27.63 23.13 -77.68
CA VAL A 873 28.62 22.65 -78.65
C VAL A 873 28.83 23.72 -79.72
N VAL A 874 29.84 24.55 -79.53
CA VAL A 874 30.19 25.66 -80.43
C VAL A 874 31.43 25.30 -81.23
N ASN A 875 31.31 25.20 -82.56
CA ASN A 875 32.42 24.82 -83.46
C ASN A 875 33.13 23.51 -83.06
N GLY A 876 32.40 22.56 -82.45
CA GLY A 876 32.94 21.29 -81.94
C GLY A 876 33.61 21.37 -80.56
N GLN A 877 33.67 22.55 -79.93
CA GLN A 877 34.15 22.73 -78.56
C GLN A 877 32.97 22.78 -77.58
N ARG A 878 33.18 22.30 -76.34
CA ARG A 878 32.19 22.34 -75.26
C ARG A 878 32.30 23.67 -74.49
N VAL A 879 31.19 24.38 -74.31
CA VAL A 879 31.08 25.59 -73.48
C VAL A 879 30.08 25.32 -72.37
N LEU A 880 30.48 25.42 -71.09
CA LEU A 880 29.62 25.08 -69.96
C LEU A 880 28.46 26.09 -69.85
N LEU A 881 27.23 25.59 -69.76
CA LEU A 881 26.01 26.40 -69.59
C LEU A 881 25.51 26.40 -68.15
N SER A 882 25.45 25.22 -67.53
CA SER A 882 24.90 25.03 -66.19
C SER A 882 25.45 23.74 -65.56
N SER A 883 25.40 23.67 -64.24
CA SER A 883 25.65 22.47 -63.45
C SER A 883 24.46 22.21 -62.53
N THR A 884 23.90 21.00 -62.59
CA THR A 884 22.68 20.60 -61.89
C THR A 884 23.01 19.47 -60.93
N LYS A 885 22.68 19.61 -59.64
CA LYS A 885 22.94 18.58 -58.60
C LYS A 885 22.04 17.36 -58.80
N GLU A 886 22.47 16.18 -58.38
CA GLU A 886 21.72 14.91 -58.60
C GLU A 886 20.31 14.92 -57.97
N ALA A 887 20.14 15.63 -56.86
CA ALA A 887 18.86 15.83 -56.18
C ALA A 887 17.91 16.87 -56.82
N ALA A 888 18.34 17.56 -57.89
CA ALA A 888 17.50 18.46 -58.67
C ALA A 888 16.89 17.74 -59.88
N GLU A 889 15.92 18.36 -60.56
CA GLU A 889 15.38 17.80 -61.79
C GLU A 889 16.45 17.64 -62.87
N ASN A 890 16.41 16.54 -63.62
CA ASN A 890 17.24 16.33 -64.81
C ASN A 890 16.72 17.13 -66.01
N SER A 891 16.55 18.44 -65.82
CA SER A 891 15.97 19.39 -66.75
C SER A 891 16.78 20.70 -66.79
N LEU A 892 16.77 21.39 -67.93
CA LEU A 892 17.29 22.74 -68.09
C LEU A 892 16.53 23.47 -69.21
N SER A 893 15.90 24.61 -68.91
CA SER A 893 15.33 25.48 -69.95
C SER A 893 16.44 26.27 -70.65
N VAL A 894 16.46 26.19 -71.98
CA VAL A 894 17.50 26.74 -72.85
C VAL A 894 16.85 27.66 -73.88
N ASN A 895 16.85 28.96 -73.60
CA ASN A 895 16.15 29.97 -74.42
C ASN A 895 17.01 30.52 -75.57
N ARG A 896 17.88 29.69 -76.17
CA ARG A 896 18.76 30.06 -77.30
C ARG A 896 18.81 28.95 -78.35
N ALA A 897 18.95 29.30 -79.62
CA ALA A 897 19.29 28.34 -80.67
C ALA A 897 20.73 27.85 -80.47
N GLY A 898 21.00 26.58 -80.78
CA GLY A 898 22.31 25.94 -80.56
C GLY A 898 22.24 24.41 -80.52
N GLN A 899 23.39 23.80 -80.24
CA GLN A 899 23.55 22.35 -80.00
C GLN A 899 23.99 22.12 -78.56
N PHE A 900 23.38 21.14 -77.88
CA PHE A 900 23.56 20.91 -76.44
C PHE A 900 23.79 19.43 -76.12
N ILE A 901 24.61 19.17 -75.11
CA ILE A 901 24.88 17.83 -74.55
C ILE A 901 24.90 17.89 -73.01
N ALA A 902 24.58 16.77 -72.37
CA ALA A 902 24.75 16.57 -70.94
C ALA A 902 25.83 15.51 -70.66
N VAL A 903 26.50 15.63 -69.52
CA VAL A 903 27.34 14.60 -68.92
C VAL A 903 26.99 14.43 -67.44
N ALA A 904 27.11 13.22 -66.92
CA ALA A 904 27.10 12.96 -65.48
C ALA A 904 28.50 13.21 -64.89
N VAL A 905 28.56 13.62 -63.62
CA VAL A 905 29.80 13.90 -62.89
C VAL A 905 29.80 13.16 -61.56
N ASP A 906 30.87 12.41 -61.28
CA ASP A 906 31.04 11.70 -60.00
C ASP A 906 31.52 12.61 -58.86
N ILE A 907 31.51 12.08 -57.63
CA ILE A 907 32.01 12.78 -56.43
C ILE A 907 33.49 13.21 -56.50
N THR A 908 34.29 12.63 -57.40
CA THR A 908 35.72 12.95 -57.60
C THR A 908 35.97 13.97 -58.72
N GLY A 909 34.96 14.21 -59.57
CA GLY A 909 34.98 15.14 -60.69
C GLY A 909 35.16 14.52 -62.09
N LEU A 910 35.11 13.19 -62.26
CA LEU A 910 35.17 12.59 -63.60
C LEU A 910 33.84 12.80 -64.35
N GLU A 911 33.93 13.08 -65.65
CA GLU A 911 32.77 13.24 -66.54
C GLU A 911 32.46 11.97 -67.33
N SER A 912 31.18 11.67 -67.49
CA SER A 912 30.72 10.63 -68.42
C SER A 912 31.07 10.92 -69.88
N GLY A 913 30.90 9.90 -70.72
CA GLY A 913 30.68 10.14 -72.15
C GLY A 913 29.54 11.15 -72.37
N ALA A 914 29.64 11.94 -73.44
CA ALA A 914 28.60 12.90 -73.80
C ALA A 914 27.29 12.20 -74.17
N SER A 915 26.17 12.86 -73.86
CA SER A 915 24.87 12.49 -74.44
C SER A 915 24.88 12.60 -75.97
N ASN A 916 23.84 12.04 -76.60
CA ASN A 916 23.45 12.50 -77.93
C ASN A 916 23.27 14.03 -77.93
N ILE A 917 23.63 14.66 -79.05
CA ILE A 917 23.37 16.08 -79.28
C ILE A 917 21.85 16.28 -79.40
N VAL A 918 21.34 17.31 -78.75
CA VAL A 918 20.01 17.87 -78.98
C VAL A 918 20.15 19.33 -79.40
N SER A 919 19.21 19.86 -80.17
CA SER A 919 19.32 21.20 -80.74
C SER A 919 18.03 21.99 -80.65
N ILE A 920 18.20 23.31 -80.60
CA ILE A 920 17.13 24.29 -80.85
C ILE A 920 17.52 25.01 -82.13
N GLU A 921 16.66 24.95 -83.14
CA GLU A 921 16.88 25.61 -84.42
C GLU A 921 16.61 27.12 -84.28
N ALA A 922 17.34 27.94 -85.03
CA ALA A 922 17.08 29.37 -85.09
C ALA A 922 15.83 29.63 -85.96
N ALA A 923 14.95 30.53 -85.53
CA ALA A 923 13.83 30.97 -86.34
C ALA A 923 14.33 31.63 -87.63
N GLU A 924 13.70 31.33 -88.77
CA GLU A 924 14.09 31.87 -90.07
C GLU A 924 13.90 33.41 -90.13
N PRO A 925 14.85 34.15 -90.72
CA PRO A 925 14.74 35.60 -90.85
C PRO A 925 13.73 36.01 -91.96
N PRO A 926 12.97 37.11 -91.78
CA PRO A 926 12.03 37.59 -92.80
C PRO A 926 12.73 38.22 -94.01
N GLU A 927 12.06 38.17 -95.17
CA GLU A 927 12.58 38.70 -96.44
C GLU A 927 12.70 40.25 -96.48
N PRO A 928 13.61 40.80 -97.30
CA PRO A 928 14.05 42.20 -97.18
C PRO A 928 13.27 43.22 -98.03
N VAL A 929 13.33 44.49 -97.61
CA VAL A 929 12.87 45.67 -98.37
C VAL A 929 14.06 46.58 -98.72
N ILE A 930 14.07 47.16 -99.92
CA ILE A 930 15.21 47.89 -100.49
C ILE A 930 15.10 49.40 -100.22
N PRO A 931 16.17 50.10 -99.78
CA PRO A 931 16.19 51.55 -99.56
C PRO A 931 16.77 52.35 -100.75
N PRO A 932 16.46 53.65 -100.87
CA PRO A 932 17.28 54.65 -101.55
C PRO A 932 18.18 55.43 -100.56
N THR A 933 19.35 55.86 -101.01
CA THR A 933 20.20 56.88 -100.35
C THR A 933 19.84 58.28 -100.90
N THR A 934 20.43 59.45 -100.59
CA THR A 934 21.71 59.96 -100.00
C THR A 934 21.47 61.49 -99.70
N PRO A 935 22.42 62.35 -99.25
CA PRO A 935 23.67 62.21 -98.48
C PRO A 935 23.72 63.20 -97.25
N GLU A 936 24.90 63.75 -96.93
CA GLU A 936 25.36 64.34 -95.63
C GLU A 936 25.26 65.89 -95.47
N GLU A 937 25.85 66.39 -94.36
CA GLU A 937 26.32 67.76 -94.01
C GLU A 937 25.39 68.79 -93.28
N ASN A 938 25.52 68.77 -91.94
CA ASN A 938 25.82 69.86 -90.99
C ASN A 938 25.04 71.21 -90.86
N GLU A 939 24.88 71.57 -89.56
CA GLU A 939 24.84 72.92 -88.92
C GLU A 939 23.71 73.93 -89.23
N GLU A 940 22.83 74.16 -88.24
CA GLU A 940 22.60 75.48 -87.59
C GLU A 940 21.71 75.34 -86.32
N GLU A 941 21.74 76.33 -85.40
CA GLU A 941 20.87 76.47 -84.21
C GLU A 941 19.74 77.51 -84.46
N PRO A 942 18.88 77.97 -83.50
CA PRO A 942 18.28 77.39 -82.28
C PRO A 942 16.71 77.59 -82.20
N VAL A 943 16.12 77.45 -81.00
CA VAL A 943 14.84 78.06 -80.48
C VAL A 943 13.52 77.22 -80.54
N THR A 944 12.61 77.47 -79.56
CA THR A 944 11.36 76.75 -79.18
C THR A 944 10.14 77.71 -79.13
N PRO A 945 8.86 77.32 -78.82
CA PRO A 945 8.06 76.06 -78.92
C PRO A 945 6.82 76.32 -79.87
N PRO A 946 5.48 76.19 -79.58
CA PRO A 946 4.60 75.27 -78.78
C PRO A 946 3.35 74.73 -79.58
N VAL A 947 2.20 74.43 -78.90
CA VAL A 947 0.79 74.21 -79.39
C VAL A 947 0.42 72.74 -79.81
N VAL A 948 -0.65 72.00 -79.37
CA VAL A 948 -2.02 72.19 -78.75
C VAL A 948 -3.17 72.17 -79.81
N ASP A 949 -4.38 71.55 -79.70
CA ASP A 949 -5.25 71.19 -78.55
C ASP A 949 -5.87 69.73 -78.47
N PRO A 950 -6.98 69.38 -79.17
CA PRO A 950 -8.37 69.24 -78.63
C PRO A 950 -8.89 67.78 -78.53
N VAL A 951 -10.05 67.36 -77.93
CA VAL A 951 -11.23 67.92 -77.20
C VAL A 951 -11.91 66.73 -76.43
N THR A 952 -12.17 66.67 -75.10
CA THR A 952 -13.24 67.22 -74.18
C THR A 952 -14.68 66.71 -74.33
N PRO A 953 -15.59 66.83 -73.32
CA PRO A 953 -15.46 67.10 -71.85
C PRO A 953 -16.06 65.88 -71.07
N PRO A 954 -16.82 65.95 -69.94
CA PRO A 954 -16.87 66.83 -68.74
C PRO A 954 -16.60 66.00 -67.43
N ILE A 955 -17.00 66.25 -66.16
CA ILE A 955 -17.79 67.24 -65.38
C ILE A 955 -17.02 67.60 -64.07
N GLU A 956 -17.47 68.60 -63.31
CA GLU A 956 -16.97 69.19 -62.04
C GLU A 956 -17.14 68.29 -60.75
N GLU A 957 -16.24 68.29 -59.74
CA GLU A 957 -16.12 69.12 -58.47
C GLU A 957 -16.70 68.42 -57.18
N GLU A 958 -16.37 68.74 -55.91
CA GLU A 958 -15.49 69.71 -55.21
C GLU A 958 -14.93 69.09 -53.86
N PRO A 959 -14.02 69.75 -53.06
CA PRO A 959 -13.28 69.11 -51.94
C PRO A 959 -13.59 69.60 -50.48
N VAL A 960 -13.14 68.84 -49.44
CA VAL A 960 -13.08 69.27 -48.02
C VAL A 960 -11.87 68.64 -47.27
N THR A 961 -11.34 69.33 -46.25
CA THR A 961 -10.31 68.91 -45.24
C THR A 961 -10.69 69.47 -43.85
N PRO A 962 -10.01 69.20 -42.70
CA PRO A 962 -8.89 68.28 -42.36
C PRO A 962 -9.44 67.21 -41.33
N PRO A 963 -8.92 66.84 -40.10
CA PRO A 963 -7.69 67.12 -39.32
C PRO A 963 -6.85 65.86 -38.94
N VAL A 964 -6.58 65.61 -37.64
CA VAL A 964 -5.52 64.76 -37.04
C VAL A 964 -5.96 64.23 -35.65
N GLU A 965 -5.36 63.13 -35.15
CA GLU A 965 -4.77 62.95 -33.78
C GLU A 965 -5.04 61.62 -32.99
N GLU A 966 -3.95 61.09 -32.42
CA GLU A 966 -3.63 60.09 -31.35
C GLU A 966 -4.57 58.96 -30.79
N GLU A 967 -4.01 57.73 -30.82
CA GLU A 967 -3.94 56.69 -29.74
C GLU A 967 -5.26 56.04 -29.14
N PRO A 968 -5.27 55.14 -28.10
CA PRO A 968 -5.40 53.70 -28.38
C PRO A 968 -6.38 52.89 -27.46
N THR A 969 -6.31 51.54 -27.57
CA THR A 969 -6.67 50.48 -26.57
C THR A 969 -8.08 49.83 -26.52
N SER A 970 -8.03 48.49 -26.39
CA SER A 970 -8.93 47.62 -25.60
C SER A 970 -10.39 47.38 -26.10
N PRO A 971 -11.23 46.57 -25.40
CA PRO A 971 -11.63 45.26 -25.94
C PRO A 971 -13.17 45.10 -26.03
N ASP A 972 -13.66 43.86 -26.20
CA ASP A 972 -15.07 43.54 -25.91
C ASP A 972 -15.24 42.10 -25.38
N GLU A 973 -16.29 41.86 -24.59
CA GLU A 973 -16.61 40.59 -23.93
C GLU A 973 -18.02 40.08 -24.30
N GLY A 974 -18.22 38.76 -24.23
CA GLY A 974 -19.51 38.18 -23.81
C GLY A 974 -20.58 37.91 -24.87
N VAL A 975 -20.63 36.66 -25.34
CA VAL A 975 -21.73 35.71 -25.03
C VAL A 975 -21.11 34.33 -24.74
#